data_AF-A0AAJ0CL03-F1
#
_entry.id   AF-A0AAJ0CL03-F1
#
_cell.length_a   1.000
_cell.length_b   1.000
_cell.length_c   1.000
_cell.angle_alpha   90.00
_cell.angle_beta   90.00
_cell.angle_gamma   90.00
#
_symmetry.space_group_name_H-M   'P 1'
#
loop_
_entity.id
_entity.type
_entity.pdbx_description
1 polymer ?
#
loop_
_entity_poly.entity_id
_entity_poly.type
_entity_poly.pdbx_seq_one_letter_code
_entity_poly.pdbx_strand_id
1 'polypeptide(L)'
;MRSQLLIQAAVVSLVAALVPESREAPYRGTVSRKVDQSIPNGYVDHQPAGMSEETGLREVSRFARDTSGAIGLAPSKPFNQSFTYATRYPNKKNWIGIYSAAGGGPEKETYSQDSLSWEYAPEADGVAELSTANLPSGQYKAFFLANEGYKWLAQPIEFKVSGPWGSISAVKGQPAFTFEYKTPHPDPNNWIGIYHSFGGGPESQRHVEDSLTWANASGERGTVQVNTTKLQPGLAYKAFFLAQGGYKWLASPIDVFNPGEGALTFITDTLRTHNARQGEPFEATIAGLLDNPPDAKSKFAKIKNKNSNSSDILTDGWVNVSAEGLITGTPPASAGNTTCVVEALASDGSTAQMKITIPVVPNNNQLVQELTVLSFNLWFGGTQVKSYHAKQVRFIANSGADIVGLQESTGGHAIRLGKALGWDYWQGNDVGIISRYPMVKKYDPIEAAGSVRIALDKGHELNFWNCHLGYTPYGPYDFCYDHLKDVEVLENEEKSRRTPQIKNIVDRMKDQLLDSRQYPVILTGDFNAPSHLDWTNETKKLHCGTGYFPWPTSRHPVNAGLVDSFREIHPDPLAEPGITWSPIFLENEGRPEPKDRIDFIYHKDLTALSSEAVVVGSPRAQPDHYNNEWPSDHRAVKTVFLVKRDSFVEGGNSHLLWGIISAIIAATVGCASCIFCAWNRRLKSNKSPDKRKESESSDASGNASAENSG
;
A
#
# COMPACT_ATOMS: atom_id res chain seq x y z
N MET A 1 19.63 29.15 -52.48
CA MET A 1 18.35 29.42 -51.81
C MET A 1 17.33 28.28 -51.96
N ARG A 2 16.96 27.81 -53.17
CA ARG A 2 16.01 26.68 -53.31
C ARG A 2 16.46 25.36 -52.67
N SER A 3 17.76 25.08 -52.65
CA SER A 3 18.33 23.87 -52.02
C SER A 3 18.38 23.94 -50.48
N GLN A 4 18.46 25.15 -49.89
CA GLN A 4 18.42 25.34 -48.44
C GLN A 4 17.01 25.14 -47.87
N LEU A 5 15.97 25.58 -48.61
CA LEU A 5 14.57 25.37 -48.24
C LEU A 5 14.18 23.88 -48.27
N LEU A 6 14.70 23.10 -49.22
CA LEU A 6 14.44 21.67 -49.31
C LEU A 6 15.11 20.86 -48.18
N ILE A 7 16.31 21.25 -47.76
CA ILE A 7 17.01 20.60 -46.65
C ILE A 7 16.37 20.99 -45.30
N GLN A 8 15.97 22.26 -45.12
CA GLN A 8 15.21 22.66 -43.93
C GLN A 8 13.83 22.00 -43.85
N ALA A 9 13.14 21.84 -44.98
CA ALA A 9 11.86 21.12 -45.02
C ALA A 9 12.02 19.64 -44.66
N ALA A 10 13.06 18.96 -45.15
CA ALA A 10 13.34 17.56 -44.83
C ALA A 10 13.67 17.35 -43.34
N VAL A 11 14.41 18.28 -42.72
CA VAL A 11 14.73 18.23 -41.28
C VAL A 11 13.49 18.50 -40.43
N VAL A 12 12.63 19.44 -40.81
CA VAL A 12 11.36 19.71 -40.10
C VAL A 12 10.39 18.54 -40.22
N SER A 13 10.31 17.89 -41.39
CA SER A 13 9.48 16.68 -41.58
C SER A 13 9.98 15.47 -40.78
N LEU A 14 11.29 15.34 -40.60
CA LEU A 14 11.87 14.26 -39.78
C LEU A 14 11.64 14.48 -38.28
N VAL A 15 11.66 15.75 -37.83
CA VAL A 15 11.37 16.12 -36.44
C VAL A 15 9.87 16.00 -36.13
N ALA A 16 8.99 16.36 -37.07
CA ALA A 16 7.53 16.20 -36.92
C ALA A 16 7.09 14.73 -36.88
N ALA A 17 7.82 13.81 -37.52
CA ALA A 17 7.54 12.37 -37.47
C ALA A 17 7.97 11.69 -36.16
N LEU A 18 8.73 12.38 -35.31
CA LEU A 18 9.29 11.85 -34.05
C LEU A 18 8.61 12.42 -32.79
N VAL A 19 7.57 13.25 -32.95
CA VAL A 19 6.75 13.79 -31.85
C VAL A 19 5.36 13.14 -31.89
N PRO A 20 4.87 12.48 -30.83
CA PRO A 20 3.49 11.99 -30.79
C PRO A 20 2.51 13.16 -30.70
N GLU A 21 1.68 13.37 -31.74
CA GLU A 21 0.60 14.36 -31.74
C GLU A 21 -0.56 13.92 -30.82
N SER A 22 -0.82 14.71 -29.79
CA SER A 22 -2.08 14.73 -29.04
C SER A 22 -3.21 15.28 -29.93
N ARG A 23 -4.27 14.49 -30.13
CA ARG A 23 -5.46 14.89 -30.90
C ARG A 23 -6.32 15.89 -30.12
N GLU A 24 -6.36 17.14 -30.58
CA GLU A 24 -7.51 18.04 -30.36
C GLU A 24 -8.42 18.03 -31.60
N ALA A 25 -9.73 17.95 -31.38
CA ALA A 25 -10.75 18.08 -32.42
C ALA A 25 -11.49 19.43 -32.27
N PRO A 26 -11.77 20.18 -33.35
CA PRO A 26 -12.58 21.39 -33.30
C PRO A 26 -14.02 21.10 -33.73
N TYR A 27 -15.03 21.67 -33.06
CA TYR A 27 -16.25 22.10 -33.75
C TYR A 27 -17.00 23.19 -32.96
N ARG A 28 -17.19 24.34 -33.61
CA ARG A 28 -18.12 25.42 -33.23
C ARG A 28 -19.48 25.14 -33.86
N GLY A 29 -20.54 25.33 -33.08
CA GLY A 29 -21.91 25.47 -33.57
C GLY A 29 -22.71 26.40 -32.65
N THR A 30 -22.92 27.63 -33.08
CA THR A 30 -23.78 28.65 -32.45
C THR A 30 -25.24 28.42 -32.86
N VAL A 31 -26.17 28.28 -31.91
CA VAL A 31 -27.57 28.70 -32.06
C VAL A 31 -28.12 29.25 -30.75
N SER A 32 -28.79 30.40 -30.87
CA SER A 32 -29.46 31.20 -29.85
C SER A 32 -30.73 30.54 -29.28
N ARG A 33 -31.07 30.75 -28.00
CA ARG A 33 -32.13 31.69 -27.52
C ARG A 33 -32.54 31.40 -26.06
N LYS A 34 -32.56 32.47 -25.26
CA LYS A 34 -33.42 32.81 -24.10
C LYS A 34 -34.00 31.70 -23.23
N VAL A 35 -33.69 31.77 -21.92
CA VAL A 35 -34.59 31.30 -20.85
C VAL A 35 -34.78 32.42 -19.83
N ASP A 36 -36.06 32.67 -19.55
CA ASP A 36 -36.64 33.63 -18.63
C ASP A 36 -36.66 33.08 -17.20
N GLN A 37 -36.78 33.99 -16.25
CA GLN A 37 -36.73 33.78 -14.81
C GLN A 37 -37.88 32.91 -14.27
N SER A 38 -37.57 32.03 -13.31
CA SER A 38 -38.32 31.89 -12.05
C SER A 38 -37.72 30.80 -11.13
N ILE A 39 -37.47 31.19 -9.89
CA ILE A 39 -37.10 30.40 -8.70
C ILE A 39 -38.42 30.26 -7.88
N PRO A 40 -38.75 29.14 -7.19
CA PRO A 40 -38.10 28.85 -5.89
C PRO A 40 -37.93 27.41 -5.36
N ASN A 41 -36.82 27.31 -4.61
CA ASN A 41 -36.52 26.56 -3.38
C ASN A 41 -36.68 25.03 -3.27
N GLY A 42 -35.57 24.40 -2.86
CA GLY A 42 -35.58 23.17 -2.05
C GLY A 42 -34.24 22.44 -2.00
N TYR A 43 -33.48 22.67 -0.91
CA TYR A 43 -32.41 21.81 -0.34
C TYR A 43 -31.12 21.56 -1.14
N VAL A 44 -29.99 22.11 -0.66
CA VAL A 44 -28.63 21.69 -1.02
C VAL A 44 -27.73 21.58 0.22
N ASP A 45 -27.02 20.47 0.22
CA ASP A 45 -25.85 20.00 0.94
C ASP A 45 -24.76 21.07 1.20
N HIS A 46 -24.22 21.11 2.42
CA HIS A 46 -23.15 22.07 2.78
C HIS A 46 -21.75 21.44 2.60
N GLN A 47 -21.10 21.76 1.49
CA GLN A 47 -19.63 21.81 1.40
C GLN A 47 -19.12 23.18 1.88
N PRO A 48 -17.98 23.28 2.60
CA PRO A 48 -17.42 24.57 3.00
C PRO A 48 -16.63 25.18 1.84
N ALA A 49 -17.14 26.28 1.30
CA ALA A 49 -16.46 27.10 0.32
C ALA A 49 -15.38 27.97 1.00
N GLY A 50 -14.18 27.97 0.43
CA GLY A 50 -13.29 29.12 0.56
C GLY A 50 -13.93 30.31 -0.17
N MET A 51 -13.96 31.49 0.45
CA MET A 51 -14.25 32.73 -0.24
C MET A 51 -13.48 33.91 0.33
N SER A 52 -12.98 34.66 -0.64
CA SER A 52 -12.29 35.94 -0.64
C SER A 52 -13.10 37.10 -0.06
N GLU A 53 -12.35 38.09 0.45
CA GLU A 53 -12.66 39.52 0.58
C GLU A 53 -14.11 39.98 0.35
N GLU A 54 -14.81 40.26 1.45
CA GLU A 54 -15.69 41.43 1.58
C GLU A 54 -15.90 41.74 3.07
N THR A 55 -14.84 42.19 3.75
CA THR A 55 -14.96 42.78 5.08
C THR A 55 -15.58 44.16 4.93
N GLY A 56 -16.88 44.27 5.19
CA GLY A 56 -17.62 45.53 5.36
C GLY A 56 -17.19 46.32 6.62
N LEU A 57 -15.89 46.49 6.85
CA LEU A 57 -15.35 47.45 7.79
C LEU A 57 -14.86 48.66 7.00
N ARG A 58 -15.63 49.75 7.05
CA ARG A 58 -15.01 51.08 6.92
C ARG A 58 -13.90 51.17 7.96
N GLU A 59 -12.67 51.46 7.52
CA GLU A 59 -11.61 51.91 8.40
C GLU A 59 -12.06 53.16 9.15
N VAL A 60 -12.64 52.97 10.34
CA VAL A 60 -12.85 54.04 11.30
C VAL A 60 -11.74 53.94 12.33
N SER A 61 -10.66 54.68 12.07
CA SER A 61 -9.67 55.15 13.05
C SER A 61 -8.91 54.12 13.89
N ARG A 62 -7.61 54.38 14.00
CA ARG A 62 -6.65 53.74 14.92
C ARG A 62 -7.04 53.96 16.40
N PHE A 63 -8.07 53.27 16.90
CA PHE A 63 -8.21 53.03 18.32
C PHE A 63 -7.28 51.87 18.70
N ALA A 64 -6.53 52.06 19.79
CA ALA A 64 -5.74 51.00 20.40
C ALA A 64 -6.64 49.76 20.58
N ARG A 65 -6.18 48.61 20.08
CA ARG A 65 -6.91 47.33 20.13
C ARG A 65 -7.25 47.03 21.58
N ASP A 66 -8.54 46.86 21.87
CA ASP A 66 -9.00 46.58 23.22
C ASP A 66 -8.99 45.08 23.48
N THR A 67 -7.85 44.56 23.93
CA THR A 67 -7.71 43.21 24.49
C THR A 67 -7.99 43.19 25.99
N SER A 68 -8.76 44.16 26.52
CA SER A 68 -9.13 44.21 27.95
C SER A 68 -10.20 43.19 28.33
N GLY A 69 -10.70 42.40 27.38
CA GLY A 69 -11.45 41.20 27.69
C GLY A 69 -10.62 40.22 28.53
N ALA A 70 -11.29 39.23 29.10
CA ALA A 70 -10.68 38.21 29.90
C ALA A 70 -11.00 36.83 29.33
N ILE A 71 -10.04 35.93 29.39
CA ILE A 71 -10.26 34.50 29.29
C ILE A 71 -9.54 33.84 30.47
N GLY A 72 -10.20 32.90 31.12
CA GLY A 72 -9.67 32.20 32.28
C GLY A 72 -10.07 30.74 32.27
N LEU A 73 -9.37 29.93 33.06
CA LEU A 73 -9.76 28.55 33.29
C LEU A 73 -10.94 28.50 34.25
N ALA A 74 -11.98 27.76 33.87
CA ALA A 74 -13.06 27.36 34.76
C ALA A 74 -12.85 25.89 35.19
N PRO A 75 -13.59 25.40 36.21
CA PRO A 75 -13.54 23.99 36.60
C PRO A 75 -13.78 23.08 35.40
N SER A 76 -12.83 22.21 35.11
CA SER A 76 -12.91 21.24 34.02
C SER A 76 -13.92 20.15 34.34
N LYS A 77 -14.64 19.67 33.33
CA LYS A 77 -15.42 18.42 33.40
C LYS A 77 -14.61 17.29 32.76
N PRO A 78 -14.97 16.02 33.02
CA PRO A 78 -14.37 14.89 32.30
C PRO A 78 -14.43 15.16 30.80
N PHE A 79 -13.32 14.99 30.08
CA PHE A 79 -13.23 15.21 28.63
C PHE A 79 -13.50 16.61 28.11
N ASN A 80 -13.70 17.61 28.97
CA ASN A 80 -13.97 18.99 28.58
C ASN A 80 -13.18 19.99 29.43
N GLN A 81 -12.61 21.00 28.78
CA GLN A 81 -12.05 22.17 29.45
C GLN A 81 -13.05 23.31 29.33
N SER A 82 -13.46 23.85 30.47
CA SER A 82 -14.30 25.03 30.53
C SER A 82 -13.44 26.30 30.65
N PHE A 83 -13.87 27.35 29.97
CA PHE A 83 -13.21 28.65 29.95
C PHE A 83 -14.19 29.72 30.35
N THR A 84 -13.88 30.51 31.38
CA THR A 84 -14.57 31.77 31.62
C THR A 84 -14.13 32.77 30.56
N TYR A 85 -15.04 33.58 30.06
CA TYR A 85 -14.72 34.66 29.14
C TYR A 85 -15.50 35.92 29.49
N ALA A 86 -14.94 37.07 29.15
CA ALA A 86 -15.59 38.37 29.23
C ALA A 86 -15.07 39.30 28.13
N THR A 87 -15.94 40.08 27.51
CA THR A 87 -15.63 41.04 26.46
C THR A 87 -16.58 42.24 26.50
N ARG A 88 -16.08 43.42 26.12
CA ARG A 88 -16.91 44.61 25.92
C ARG A 88 -17.63 44.62 24.57
N TYR A 89 -17.34 43.63 23.72
CA TYR A 89 -17.84 43.51 22.35
C TYR A 89 -18.53 42.15 22.15
N PRO A 90 -19.68 41.90 22.80
CA PRO A 90 -20.45 40.69 22.55
C PRO A 90 -20.88 40.62 21.09
N ASN A 91 -20.77 39.43 20.50
CA ASN A 91 -21.16 39.17 19.12
C ASN A 91 -21.41 37.67 18.99
N LYS A 92 -22.52 37.30 18.33
CA LYS A 92 -22.94 35.92 18.09
C LYS A 92 -21.87 35.02 17.45
N LYS A 93 -20.87 35.62 16.79
CA LYS A 93 -19.78 34.96 16.07
C LYS A 93 -18.46 34.96 16.84
N ASN A 94 -18.40 35.48 18.07
CA ASN A 94 -17.22 35.33 18.91
C ASN A 94 -17.06 33.87 19.33
N TRP A 95 -15.83 33.39 19.41
CA TRP A 95 -15.56 31.96 19.62
C TRP A 95 -14.27 31.74 20.39
N ILE A 96 -14.16 30.58 21.05
CA ILE A 96 -12.94 30.13 21.71
C ILE A 96 -12.40 28.92 20.95
N GLY A 97 -11.10 28.88 20.70
CA GLY A 97 -10.43 27.75 20.03
C GLY A 97 -9.21 27.26 20.80
N ILE A 98 -9.01 25.93 20.85
CA ILE A 98 -7.85 25.26 21.45
C ILE A 98 -6.82 24.91 20.38
N TYR A 99 -5.55 25.16 20.66
CA TYR A 99 -4.41 24.87 19.79
C TYR A 99 -3.23 24.30 20.58
N SER A 100 -2.29 23.65 19.89
CA SER A 100 -1.03 23.22 20.50
C SER A 100 -0.22 24.41 21.00
N ALA A 101 0.36 24.32 22.21
CA ALA A 101 1.22 25.39 22.73
C ALA A 101 2.52 25.57 21.92
N ALA A 102 3.00 24.51 21.25
CA ALA A 102 4.17 24.55 20.39
C ALA A 102 3.82 25.16 19.03
N GLY A 103 3.73 26.50 18.98
CA GLY A 103 3.59 27.28 17.74
C GLY A 103 2.20 27.27 17.08
N GLY A 104 1.19 26.67 17.71
CA GLY A 104 -0.16 26.55 17.16
C GLY A 104 -1.06 27.77 17.44
N GLY A 105 -1.98 28.03 16.51
CA GLY A 105 -3.05 29.02 16.68
C GLY A 105 -2.70 30.45 16.24
N PRO A 106 -3.64 31.40 16.35
CA PRO A 106 -3.53 32.73 15.76
C PRO A 106 -2.65 33.68 16.60
N GLU A 107 -1.39 33.31 16.83
CA GLU A 107 -0.41 34.05 17.63
C GLU A 107 -0.14 35.47 17.12
N LYS A 108 -0.26 35.64 15.80
CA LYS A 108 -0.10 36.93 15.11
C LYS A 108 -1.45 37.57 14.77
N GLU A 109 -2.53 37.14 15.44
CA GLU A 109 -3.90 37.53 15.17
C GLU A 109 -4.31 37.39 13.69
N THR A 110 -3.84 36.32 13.08
CA THR A 110 -4.07 35.92 11.68
C THR A 110 -4.24 34.40 11.65
N TYR A 111 -4.90 33.88 10.62
CA TYR A 111 -5.00 32.44 10.42
C TYR A 111 -3.61 31.81 10.31
N SER A 112 -3.45 30.68 11.00
CA SER A 112 -2.24 29.85 10.94
C SER A 112 -2.59 28.38 10.68
N GLN A 113 -3.62 27.87 11.35
CA GLN A 113 -4.12 26.51 11.23
C GLN A 113 -5.52 26.43 11.85
N ASP A 114 -6.19 25.29 11.65
CA ASP A 114 -7.47 24.99 12.29
C ASP A 114 -7.31 24.70 13.79
N SER A 115 -8.35 25.03 14.56
CA SER A 115 -8.41 24.71 15.98
C SER A 115 -8.62 23.20 16.21
N LEU A 116 -8.05 22.68 17.30
CA LEU A 116 -8.20 21.28 17.69
C LEU A 116 -9.57 20.99 18.33
N SER A 117 -10.21 22.05 18.84
CA SER A 117 -11.53 22.06 19.47
C SER A 117 -11.98 23.52 19.60
N TRP A 118 -13.26 23.82 19.42
CA TRP A 118 -13.78 25.18 19.51
C TRP A 118 -15.24 25.20 19.98
N GLU A 119 -15.69 26.35 20.48
CA GLU A 119 -17.08 26.62 20.84
C GLU A 119 -17.40 28.12 20.68
N TYR A 120 -18.65 28.47 20.38
CA TYR A 120 -19.06 29.88 20.36
C TYR A 120 -19.14 30.48 21.77
N ALA A 121 -18.76 31.76 21.88
CA ALA A 121 -18.75 32.54 23.12
C ALA A 121 -19.40 33.91 22.87
N PRO A 122 -20.73 33.96 22.65
CA PRO A 122 -21.39 35.11 22.05
C PRO A 122 -21.69 36.27 23.00
N GLU A 123 -21.78 35.97 24.30
CA GLU A 123 -22.26 36.89 25.32
C GLU A 123 -21.16 37.87 25.79
N ALA A 124 -21.55 38.88 26.58
CA ALA A 124 -20.60 39.82 27.15
C ALA A 124 -19.69 39.14 28.18
N ASP A 125 -20.18 38.12 28.86
CA ASP A 125 -19.43 37.24 29.74
C ASP A 125 -20.14 35.88 29.85
N GLY A 126 -19.39 34.82 30.18
CA GLY A 126 -19.94 33.49 30.30
C GLY A 126 -18.89 32.39 30.50
N VAL A 127 -19.34 31.15 30.34
CA VAL A 127 -18.48 29.95 30.36
C VAL A 127 -18.69 29.19 29.06
N ALA A 128 -17.61 28.94 28.31
CA ALA A 128 -17.62 28.03 27.16
C ALA A 128 -16.99 26.70 27.58
N GLU A 129 -17.58 25.58 27.15
CA GLU A 129 -17.09 24.24 27.46
C GLU A 129 -16.63 23.55 26.18
N LEU A 130 -15.32 23.33 26.07
CA LEU A 130 -14.70 22.76 24.87
C LEU A 130 -14.22 21.35 25.14
N SER A 131 -14.42 20.44 24.19
CA SER A 131 -13.95 19.06 24.35
C SER A 131 -12.43 18.96 24.29
N THR A 132 -11.84 18.32 25.30
CA THR A 132 -10.45 17.88 25.35
C THR A 132 -10.32 16.37 25.11
N ALA A 133 -11.42 15.69 24.81
CA ALA A 133 -11.49 14.23 24.67
C ALA A 133 -10.51 13.65 23.66
N ASN A 134 -10.13 14.41 22.63
CA ASN A 134 -9.23 13.96 21.56
C ASN A 134 -7.82 14.54 21.67
N LEU A 135 -7.52 15.28 22.74
CA LEU A 135 -6.26 15.99 22.89
C LEU A 135 -5.26 15.09 23.64
N PRO A 136 -4.10 14.76 23.07
CA PRO A 136 -3.02 14.09 23.80
C PRO A 136 -2.60 14.89 25.05
N SER A 137 -1.96 14.22 26.00
CA SER A 137 -1.29 14.92 27.10
C SER A 137 -0.35 15.97 26.53
N GLY A 138 -0.45 17.21 26.99
CA GLY A 138 0.38 18.27 26.46
C GLY A 138 0.00 19.65 26.97
N GLN A 139 0.78 20.63 26.54
CA GLN A 139 0.49 22.04 26.74
C GLN A 139 -0.30 22.56 25.55
N TYR A 140 -1.34 23.34 25.83
CA TYR A 140 -2.27 23.91 24.86
C TYR A 140 -2.49 25.38 25.13
N LYS A 141 -3.00 26.08 24.13
CA LYS A 141 -3.43 27.47 24.20
C LYS A 141 -4.90 27.58 23.85
N ALA A 142 -5.63 28.40 24.59
CA ALA A 142 -6.99 28.80 24.26
C ALA A 142 -7.00 30.27 23.84
N PHE A 143 -7.62 30.55 22.69
CA PHE A 143 -7.75 31.88 22.13
C PHE A 143 -9.22 32.28 22.13
N PHE A 144 -9.55 33.44 22.72
CA PHE A 144 -10.87 34.05 22.59
C PHE A 144 -10.87 35.05 21.43
N LEU A 145 -11.65 34.77 20.40
CA LEU A 145 -11.51 35.33 19.06
C LEU A 145 -12.80 36.03 18.60
N ALA A 146 -12.63 37.16 17.90
CA ALA A 146 -13.72 38.01 17.48
C ALA A 146 -14.33 37.57 16.15
N ASN A 147 -15.67 37.48 16.11
CA ASN A 147 -16.49 37.48 14.88
C ASN A 147 -16.02 36.51 13.78
N GLU A 148 -15.85 35.21 14.10
CA GLU A 148 -15.34 34.16 13.20
C GLU A 148 -13.96 34.47 12.57
N GLY A 149 -13.29 35.50 13.06
CA GLY A 149 -11.94 35.88 12.67
C GLY A 149 -10.91 35.42 13.70
N TYR A 150 -9.68 35.91 13.53
CA TYR A 150 -8.51 35.52 14.33
C TYR A 150 -7.97 36.66 15.20
N LYS A 151 -8.73 37.76 15.35
CA LYS A 151 -8.40 38.86 16.25
C LYS A 151 -8.77 38.52 17.68
N TRP A 152 -7.87 38.82 18.61
CA TRP A 152 -8.06 38.47 20.02
C TRP A 152 -9.04 39.42 20.70
N LEU A 153 -9.92 38.86 21.52
CA LEU A 153 -10.74 39.61 22.47
C LEU A 153 -10.10 39.66 23.87
N ALA A 154 -9.18 38.73 24.14
CA ALA A 154 -8.41 38.64 25.38
C ALA A 154 -7.04 38.02 25.09
N GLN A 155 -6.05 38.22 25.98
CA GLN A 155 -4.77 37.52 25.85
C GLN A 155 -4.98 36.00 25.92
N PRO A 156 -4.34 35.21 25.03
CA PRO A 156 -4.45 33.76 25.06
C PRO A 156 -3.92 33.21 26.37
N ILE A 157 -4.55 32.14 26.86
CA ILE A 157 -4.11 31.45 28.06
C ILE A 157 -3.55 30.09 27.70
N GLU A 158 -2.45 29.74 28.37
CA GLU A 158 -1.90 28.39 28.34
C GLU A 158 -2.56 27.52 29.39
N PHE A 159 -2.83 26.27 29.03
CA PHE A 159 -3.33 25.27 29.94
C PHE A 159 -2.79 23.89 29.58
N LYS A 160 -2.76 23.02 30.58
CA LYS A 160 -2.25 21.67 30.41
C LYS A 160 -3.42 20.70 30.31
N VAL A 161 -3.49 19.98 29.20
CA VAL A 161 -4.22 18.70 29.18
C VAL A 161 -3.26 17.68 29.79
N SER A 162 -3.50 17.34 31.06
CA SER A 162 -2.78 16.25 31.69
C SER A 162 -3.22 14.94 31.02
N GLY A 163 -2.28 14.01 30.81
CA GLY A 163 -2.55 12.74 30.13
C GLY A 163 -3.74 11.99 30.69
N PRO A 164 -4.22 10.96 29.98
CA PRO A 164 -5.54 10.39 30.23
C PRO A 164 -5.68 10.08 31.71
N TRP A 165 -6.81 10.52 32.30
CA TRP A 165 -6.89 10.87 33.72
C TRP A 165 -6.69 9.68 34.68
N GLY A 166 -6.57 8.46 34.15
CA GLY A 166 -6.37 7.20 34.83
C GLY A 166 -5.06 6.47 34.50
N SER A 167 -5.02 5.18 34.86
CA SER A 167 -3.93 4.26 34.54
C SER A 167 -4.49 2.88 34.21
N ILE A 168 -3.76 2.15 33.36
CA ILE A 168 -3.98 0.72 33.11
C ILE A 168 -2.61 0.03 33.10
N SER A 169 -2.52 -1.15 33.70
CA SER A 169 -1.31 -1.97 33.68
C SER A 169 -1.66 -3.45 33.76
N ALA A 170 -0.89 -4.31 33.09
CA ALA A 170 -1.03 -5.75 33.22
C ALA A 170 -0.47 -6.22 34.58
N VAL A 171 -1.21 -7.08 35.29
CA VAL A 171 -0.82 -7.54 36.63
C VAL A 171 0.13 -8.72 36.52
N LYS A 172 1.36 -8.56 37.04
CA LYS A 172 2.39 -9.60 37.03
C LYS A 172 2.00 -10.77 37.95
N GLY A 173 2.17 -12.00 37.48
CA GLY A 173 1.90 -13.22 38.27
C GLY A 173 0.43 -13.62 38.37
N GLN A 174 -0.46 -12.89 37.71
CA GLN A 174 -1.88 -13.25 37.52
C GLN A 174 -2.06 -13.90 36.13
N PRO A 175 -3.22 -14.54 35.87
CA PRO A 175 -3.58 -14.97 34.53
C PRO A 175 -3.41 -13.85 33.50
N ALA A 176 -3.00 -14.20 32.28
CA ALA A 176 -2.81 -13.23 31.20
C ALA A 176 -4.08 -12.38 31.00
N PHE A 177 -3.91 -11.13 30.56
CA PHE A 177 -4.98 -10.15 30.39
C PHE A 177 -5.75 -9.81 31.68
N THR A 178 -5.10 -9.94 32.84
CA THR A 178 -5.54 -9.32 34.09
C THR A 178 -4.95 -7.91 34.18
N PHE A 179 -5.82 -6.91 34.33
CA PHE A 179 -5.48 -5.49 34.33
C PHE A 179 -5.82 -4.85 35.66
N GLU A 180 -4.86 -4.12 36.24
CA GLU A 180 -5.15 -3.12 37.25
C GLU A 180 -5.41 -1.79 36.56
N TYR A 181 -6.51 -1.14 36.93
CA TYR A 181 -6.91 0.14 36.38
C TYR A 181 -7.28 1.13 37.46
N LYS A 182 -7.15 2.41 37.13
CA LYS A 182 -7.61 3.55 37.93
C LYS A 182 -8.17 4.61 37.01
N THR A 183 -9.25 5.29 37.39
CA THR A 183 -9.82 6.44 36.69
C THR A 183 -10.50 7.38 37.70
N PRO A 184 -10.35 8.71 37.58
CA PRO A 184 -11.12 9.67 38.35
C PRO A 184 -12.55 9.84 37.82
N HIS A 185 -12.93 9.09 36.78
CA HIS A 185 -14.24 9.12 36.14
C HIS A 185 -14.86 7.71 36.14
N PRO A 186 -15.22 7.16 37.31
CA PRO A 186 -15.94 5.91 37.39
C PRO A 186 -17.30 6.05 36.68
N ASP A 187 -17.66 5.02 35.92
CA ASP A 187 -18.94 4.95 35.20
C ASP A 187 -19.30 3.46 35.02
N PRO A 188 -20.56 3.06 35.23
CA PRO A 188 -21.00 1.67 35.03
C PRO A 188 -20.64 1.07 33.67
N ASN A 189 -20.48 1.89 32.63
CA ASN A 189 -20.20 1.49 31.26
C ASN A 189 -18.72 1.64 30.86
N ASN A 190 -17.82 1.97 31.79
CA ASN A 190 -16.39 1.93 31.49
C ASN A 190 -15.94 0.49 31.26
N TRP A 191 -14.99 0.30 30.34
CA TRP A 191 -14.62 -1.02 29.87
C TRP A 191 -13.17 -1.08 29.40
N ILE A 192 -12.57 -2.26 29.42
CA ILE A 192 -11.26 -2.53 28.82
C ILE A 192 -11.47 -3.36 27.57
N GLY A 193 -11.11 -2.80 26.42
CA GLY A 193 -11.19 -3.46 25.12
C GLY A 193 -9.83 -3.95 24.65
N ILE A 194 -9.80 -5.13 24.06
CA ILE A 194 -8.58 -5.73 23.47
C ILE A 194 -8.67 -5.67 21.95
N TYR A 195 -7.61 -5.16 21.35
CA TYR A 195 -7.47 -4.98 19.91
C TYR A 195 -6.14 -5.54 19.43
N HIS A 196 -6.00 -5.73 18.12
CA HIS A 196 -4.72 -6.11 17.55
C HIS A 196 -3.63 -5.06 17.85
N SER A 197 -2.40 -5.51 18.10
CA SER A 197 -1.27 -4.61 18.34
C SER A 197 -0.85 -3.79 17.12
N PHE A 198 -1.34 -4.17 15.95
CA PHE A 198 -0.98 -3.61 14.66
C PHE A 198 -2.09 -2.76 14.01
N GLY A 199 -3.26 -2.59 14.65
CA GLY A 199 -4.35 -1.78 14.11
C GLY A 199 -5.71 -2.10 14.72
N GLY A 200 -6.76 -1.45 14.20
CA GLY A 200 -8.17 -1.65 14.59
C GLY A 200 -8.57 -1.03 15.93
N GLY A 201 -7.61 -0.71 16.80
CA GLY A 201 -7.86 -0.02 18.06
C GLY A 201 -8.28 1.45 17.88
N PRO A 202 -8.88 2.06 18.91
CA PRO A 202 -9.29 3.46 18.87
C PRO A 202 -8.10 4.42 19.03
N GLU A 203 -7.06 4.30 18.20
CA GLU A 203 -5.78 5.03 18.26
C GLU A 203 -5.95 6.56 18.23
N SER A 204 -7.04 7.05 17.63
CA SER A 204 -7.45 8.46 17.60
C SER A 204 -8.69 8.74 18.45
N GLN A 205 -8.97 7.90 19.45
CA GLN A 205 -10.14 7.97 20.33
C GLN A 205 -11.48 7.99 19.57
N ARG A 206 -11.52 7.27 18.46
CA ARG A 206 -12.68 7.06 17.57
C ARG A 206 -12.83 5.57 17.32
N HIS A 207 -14.04 5.13 17.02
CA HIS A 207 -14.27 3.79 16.51
C HIS A 207 -13.53 3.61 15.20
N VAL A 208 -12.85 2.47 15.07
CA VAL A 208 -12.26 1.98 13.82
C VAL A 208 -12.87 0.62 13.57
N GLU A 209 -12.69 -0.29 14.52
CA GLU A 209 -13.31 -1.61 14.54
C GLU A 209 -13.79 -1.96 15.95
N ASP A 210 -14.56 -3.04 16.04
CA ASP A 210 -15.01 -3.57 17.32
C ASP A 210 -13.85 -4.29 18.04
N SER A 211 -13.86 -4.26 19.38
CA SER A 211 -12.87 -5.00 20.15
C SER A 211 -13.01 -6.51 19.93
N LEU A 212 -11.88 -7.21 19.88
CA LEU A 212 -11.84 -8.67 19.79
C LEU A 212 -12.49 -9.35 21.00
N THR A 213 -12.32 -8.72 22.16
CA THR A 213 -12.86 -9.13 23.46
C THR A 213 -12.76 -7.95 24.43
N TRP A 214 -13.54 -7.98 25.51
CA TRP A 214 -13.59 -6.89 26.47
C TRP A 214 -14.09 -7.35 27.86
N ALA A 215 -13.93 -6.48 28.85
CA ALA A 215 -14.55 -6.64 30.17
C ALA A 215 -14.91 -5.28 30.80
N ASN A 216 -15.91 -5.26 31.68
CA ASN A 216 -16.34 -4.05 32.40
C ASN A 216 -15.29 -3.62 33.44
N ALA A 217 -15.06 -2.31 33.54
CA ALA A 217 -14.10 -1.67 34.43
C ALA A 217 -14.70 -0.40 35.06
N SER A 218 -15.78 -0.58 35.82
CA SER A 218 -16.69 0.51 36.21
C SER A 218 -16.24 1.40 37.37
N GLY A 219 -15.47 0.84 38.32
CA GLY A 219 -15.04 1.54 39.53
C GLY A 219 -13.98 2.63 39.32
N GLU A 220 -13.68 3.40 40.37
CA GLU A 220 -12.57 4.39 40.35
C GLU A 220 -11.21 3.68 40.27
N ARG A 221 -11.11 2.48 40.82
CA ARG A 221 -9.97 1.59 40.71
C ARG A 221 -10.45 0.14 40.79
N GLY A 222 -9.71 -0.77 40.19
CA GLY A 222 -10.04 -2.18 40.26
C GLY A 222 -9.06 -3.07 39.52
N THR A 223 -9.33 -4.37 39.59
CA THR A 223 -8.65 -5.39 38.80
C THR A 223 -9.70 -6.14 37.99
N VAL A 224 -9.47 -6.30 36.69
CA VAL A 224 -10.36 -7.03 35.79
C VAL A 224 -9.56 -7.97 34.90
N GLN A 225 -10.05 -9.19 34.71
CA GLN A 225 -9.52 -10.13 33.73
C GLN A 225 -10.40 -10.12 32.48
N VAL A 226 -9.78 -9.94 31.32
CA VAL A 226 -10.47 -10.04 30.03
C VAL A 226 -10.38 -11.47 29.49
N ASN A 227 -11.48 -11.98 28.93
CA ASN A 227 -11.53 -13.32 28.36
C ASN A 227 -10.69 -13.42 27.08
N THR A 228 -9.73 -14.34 27.05
CA THR A 228 -8.78 -14.54 25.94
C THR A 228 -9.16 -15.64 24.96
N THR A 229 -10.29 -16.33 25.12
CA THR A 229 -10.67 -17.49 24.27
C THR A 229 -10.76 -17.15 22.78
N LYS A 230 -11.06 -15.89 22.43
CA LYS A 230 -11.09 -15.40 21.05
C LYS A 230 -9.73 -14.89 20.53
N LEU A 231 -8.73 -14.82 21.40
CA LEU A 231 -7.41 -14.31 21.06
C LEU A 231 -6.52 -15.47 20.63
N GLN A 232 -5.77 -15.25 19.57
CA GLN A 232 -4.76 -16.18 19.09
C GLN A 232 -3.59 -16.21 20.10
N PRO A 233 -3.21 -17.38 20.62
CA PRO A 233 -1.99 -17.54 21.40
C PRO A 233 -0.73 -17.16 20.59
N GLY A 234 0.30 -16.66 21.26
CA GLY A 234 1.57 -16.27 20.66
C GLY A 234 1.58 -14.89 19.99
N LEU A 235 0.50 -14.10 20.10
CA LEU A 235 0.41 -12.77 19.49
C LEU A 235 0.39 -11.62 20.51
N ALA A 236 0.88 -10.46 20.05
CA ALA A 236 0.76 -9.20 20.76
C ALA A 236 -0.55 -8.48 20.42
N TYR A 237 -1.11 -7.82 21.43
CA TYR A 237 -2.37 -7.08 21.41
C TYR A 237 -2.19 -5.72 22.11
N LYS A 238 -3.18 -4.85 21.96
CA LYS A 238 -3.28 -3.60 22.73
C LYS A 238 -4.52 -3.65 23.62
N ALA A 239 -4.36 -3.22 24.86
CA ALA A 239 -5.47 -3.01 25.80
C ALA A 239 -5.77 -1.52 25.90
N PHE A 240 -7.03 -1.16 25.72
CA PHE A 240 -7.53 0.21 25.83
C PHE A 240 -8.50 0.28 27.00
N PHE A 241 -8.26 1.20 27.93
CA PHE A 241 -9.24 1.52 28.97
C PHE A 241 -10.14 2.65 28.46
N LEU A 242 -11.43 2.36 28.31
CA LEU A 242 -12.37 3.15 27.53
C LEU A 242 -13.58 3.60 28.36
N ALA A 243 -14.07 4.80 28.04
CA ALA A 243 -15.10 5.49 28.80
C ALA A 243 -16.51 5.21 28.29
N GLN A 244 -17.44 4.97 29.21
CA GLN A 244 -18.90 5.10 29.01
C GLN A 244 -19.46 4.32 27.79
N GLY A 245 -18.93 3.13 27.52
CA GLY A 245 -19.31 2.31 26.35
C GLY A 245 -18.85 2.88 25.00
N GLY A 246 -18.11 3.99 24.99
CA GLY A 246 -17.54 4.62 23.80
C GLY A 246 -16.05 4.30 23.61
N TYR A 247 -15.39 5.09 22.78
CA TYR A 247 -14.00 4.89 22.34
C TYR A 247 -13.03 5.96 22.85
N LYS A 248 -13.43 6.75 23.84
CA LYS A 248 -12.57 7.73 24.51
C LYS A 248 -11.72 7.05 25.57
N TRP A 249 -10.45 7.42 25.64
CA TRP A 249 -9.49 6.79 26.53
C TRP A 249 -9.62 7.33 27.95
N LEU A 250 -9.57 6.42 28.92
CA LEU A 250 -9.40 6.72 30.34
C LEU A 250 -7.95 6.57 30.78
N ALA A 251 -7.14 5.82 30.04
CA ALA A 251 -5.70 5.68 30.23
C ALA A 251 -5.00 5.46 28.89
N SER A 252 -3.69 5.72 28.82
CA SER A 252 -2.90 5.40 27.62
C SER A 252 -2.97 3.90 27.36
N PRO A 253 -3.18 3.47 26.11
CA PRO A 253 -3.22 2.05 25.80
C PRO A 253 -1.86 1.40 26.07
N ILE A 254 -1.89 0.12 26.44
CA ILE A 254 -0.69 -0.67 26.72
C ILE A 254 -0.62 -1.88 25.80
N ASP A 255 0.60 -2.25 25.42
CA ASP A 255 0.84 -3.49 24.70
C ASP A 255 0.80 -4.68 25.68
N VAL A 256 0.18 -5.76 25.25
CA VAL A 256 0.02 -7.00 26.01
C VAL A 256 0.28 -8.20 25.12
N PHE A 257 0.69 -9.31 25.71
CA PHE A 257 1.03 -10.52 24.97
C PHE A 257 0.13 -11.67 25.41
N ASN A 258 -0.41 -12.43 24.46
CA ASN A 258 -1.10 -13.67 24.73
C ASN A 258 -0.11 -14.83 24.66
N PRO A 259 0.28 -15.44 25.79
CA PRO A 259 1.28 -16.51 25.78
C PRO A 259 0.85 -17.69 24.90
N GLY A 260 1.83 -18.38 24.33
CA GLY A 260 1.63 -19.68 23.68
C GLY A 260 1.14 -20.76 24.64
N GLU A 261 0.43 -21.75 24.11
CA GLU A 261 -0.10 -22.89 24.90
C GLU A 261 0.76 -24.16 24.75
N GLY A 262 1.86 -24.08 24.00
CA GLY A 262 2.71 -25.23 23.64
C GLY A 262 4.20 -24.96 23.80
N ALA A 263 5.00 -25.90 23.30
CA ALA A 263 6.46 -25.74 23.25
C ALA A 263 6.84 -24.60 22.30
N LEU A 264 7.84 -23.81 22.70
CA LEU A 264 8.47 -22.83 21.84
C LEU A 264 8.96 -23.54 20.57
N THR A 265 8.49 -23.07 19.42
CA THR A 265 8.88 -23.59 18.10
C THR A 265 8.99 -22.41 17.12
N PHE A 266 9.50 -22.66 15.92
CA PHE A 266 9.29 -21.76 14.80
C PHE A 266 8.05 -22.20 14.03
N ILE A 267 7.32 -21.25 13.44
CA ILE A 267 6.14 -21.52 12.61
C ILE A 267 6.49 -22.41 11.40
N THR A 268 7.74 -22.33 10.94
CA THR A 268 8.32 -23.17 9.89
C THR A 268 9.73 -23.62 10.28
N ASP A 269 10.11 -24.85 9.88
CA ASP A 269 11.44 -25.41 10.16
C ASP A 269 12.53 -24.78 9.27
N THR A 270 12.12 -24.21 8.13
CA THR A 270 13.03 -23.57 7.18
C THR A 270 12.49 -22.24 6.68
N LEU A 271 13.38 -21.27 6.51
CA LEU A 271 13.08 -20.00 5.88
C LEU A 271 14.02 -19.74 4.71
N ARG A 272 13.47 -19.42 3.54
CA ARG A 272 14.22 -18.77 2.45
C ARG A 272 13.97 -17.27 2.55
N THR A 273 15.00 -16.43 2.61
CA THR A 273 14.85 -14.95 2.62
C THR A 273 14.67 -14.40 1.22
N HIS A 274 14.52 -13.07 1.07
CA HIS A 274 14.74 -12.43 -0.23
C HIS A 274 16.21 -12.55 -0.65
N ASN A 275 16.48 -12.30 -1.93
CA ASN A 275 17.81 -12.41 -2.49
C ASN A 275 18.74 -11.32 -1.89
N ALA A 276 19.97 -11.70 -1.58
CA ALA A 276 21.08 -10.81 -1.32
C ALA A 276 21.94 -10.66 -2.59
N ARG A 277 22.68 -9.56 -2.70
CA ARG A 277 23.65 -9.35 -3.78
C ARG A 277 25.07 -9.25 -3.21
N GLN A 278 26.02 -9.89 -3.89
CA GLN A 278 27.45 -9.73 -3.58
C GLN A 278 27.85 -8.26 -3.55
N GLY A 279 28.48 -7.83 -2.46
CA GLY A 279 28.97 -6.48 -2.24
C GLY A 279 27.91 -5.46 -1.76
N GLU A 280 26.64 -5.86 -1.60
CA GLU A 280 25.59 -4.97 -1.08
C GLU A 280 25.14 -5.36 0.34
N PRO A 281 24.76 -4.38 1.17
CA PRO A 281 24.14 -4.66 2.46
C PRO A 281 22.86 -5.50 2.29
N PHE A 282 22.70 -6.49 3.15
CA PHE A 282 21.54 -7.35 3.25
C PHE A 282 20.95 -7.26 4.65
N GLU A 283 19.62 -7.26 4.72
CA GLU A 283 18.86 -7.25 5.97
C GLU A 283 17.61 -8.12 5.83
N ALA A 284 17.30 -8.95 6.84
CA ALA A 284 16.01 -9.65 6.95
C ALA A 284 15.69 -9.86 8.42
N THR A 285 14.42 -10.03 8.79
CA THR A 285 14.04 -10.31 10.20
C THR A 285 13.28 -11.61 10.33
N ILE A 286 13.50 -12.29 11.45
CA ILE A 286 12.83 -13.55 11.84
C ILE A 286 12.06 -13.40 13.16
N ALA A 287 11.98 -12.19 13.71
CA ALA A 287 11.40 -11.92 15.03
C ALA A 287 9.94 -12.37 15.16
N GLY A 288 9.20 -12.34 14.06
CA GLY A 288 7.79 -12.70 13.99
C GLY A 288 7.49 -14.16 13.64
N LEU A 289 8.51 -15.03 13.57
CA LEU A 289 8.36 -16.42 13.11
C LEU A 289 8.29 -17.46 14.24
N LEU A 290 8.21 -17.03 15.50
CA LEU A 290 8.03 -17.93 16.63
C LEU A 290 6.57 -18.37 16.77
N ASP A 291 6.38 -19.65 17.03
CA ASP A 291 5.11 -20.22 17.46
C ASP A 291 5.21 -20.57 18.96
N ASN A 292 4.12 -20.29 19.66
CA ASN A 292 3.99 -20.46 21.11
C ASN A 292 5.09 -19.84 22.00
N PRO A 293 5.59 -18.62 21.76
CA PRO A 293 6.49 -17.98 22.72
C PRO A 293 5.75 -17.67 24.05
N PRO A 294 6.42 -17.81 25.21
CA PRO A 294 5.79 -17.52 26.51
C PRO A 294 5.60 -16.01 26.75
N ASP A 295 6.46 -15.19 26.13
CA ASP A 295 6.36 -13.73 26.12
C ASP A 295 7.08 -13.12 24.91
N ALA A 296 6.99 -11.79 24.79
CA ALA A 296 7.63 -11.02 23.72
C ALA A 296 9.15 -10.79 23.90
N LYS A 297 9.80 -11.43 24.88
CA LYS A 297 11.22 -11.19 25.24
C LYS A 297 12.17 -12.28 24.72
N SER A 298 11.67 -13.14 23.84
CA SER A 298 12.50 -14.15 23.19
C SER A 298 13.68 -13.50 22.48
N LYS A 299 14.85 -14.13 22.59
CA LYS A 299 16.10 -13.67 21.99
C LYS A 299 16.58 -14.65 20.92
N PHE A 300 17.28 -14.14 19.92
CA PHE A 300 17.79 -14.94 18.81
C PHE A 300 19.32 -14.96 18.78
N ALA A 301 19.90 -16.05 18.30
CA ALA A 301 21.33 -16.17 18.09
C ALA A 301 21.66 -17.13 16.94
N LYS A 302 22.68 -16.79 16.15
CA LYS A 302 23.26 -17.74 15.18
C LYS A 302 24.00 -18.85 15.93
N ILE A 303 23.69 -20.11 15.63
CA ILE A 303 24.38 -21.25 16.23
C ILE A 303 25.78 -21.40 15.61
N LYS A 304 26.80 -21.50 16.48
CA LYS A 304 28.16 -21.85 16.06
C LYS A 304 28.29 -23.36 15.97
N ASN A 305 28.82 -23.88 14.86
CA ASN A 305 29.05 -25.32 14.70
C ASN A 305 30.12 -25.80 15.71
N LYS A 306 29.72 -26.62 16.70
CA LYS A 306 30.60 -27.10 17.78
C LYS A 306 31.66 -28.12 17.35
N ASN A 307 31.55 -28.70 16.14
CA ASN A 307 32.43 -29.78 15.67
C ASN A 307 33.46 -29.34 14.61
N SER A 308 33.64 -28.03 14.42
CA SER A 308 34.56 -27.46 13.44
C SER A 308 35.49 -26.46 14.13
N ASN A 309 36.81 -26.63 13.97
CA ASN A 309 37.81 -25.63 14.37
C ASN A 309 37.72 -24.31 13.56
N SER A 310 36.71 -24.17 12.70
CA SER A 310 36.34 -22.94 12.01
C SER A 310 34.91 -22.56 12.38
N SER A 311 34.73 -21.38 12.98
CA SER A 311 33.48 -20.92 13.58
C SER A 311 32.45 -20.37 12.60
N ASP A 312 32.61 -20.48 11.28
CA ASP A 312 31.76 -19.70 10.34
C ASP A 312 31.57 -20.28 8.93
N ILE A 313 31.99 -21.52 8.64
CA ILE A 313 32.11 -22.05 7.26
C ILE A 313 30.81 -21.94 6.43
N LEU A 314 29.61 -22.07 7.02
CA LEU A 314 28.37 -22.04 6.24
C LEU A 314 27.87 -20.63 5.88
N THR A 315 28.46 -19.59 6.49
CA THR A 315 28.11 -18.19 6.24
C THR A 315 29.28 -17.34 5.77
N ASP A 316 30.46 -17.92 5.53
CA ASP A 316 31.71 -17.21 5.19
C ASP A 316 31.97 -15.97 6.06
N GLY A 317 31.51 -15.99 7.32
CA GLY A 317 31.59 -14.87 8.27
C GLY A 317 30.76 -13.63 7.96
N TRP A 318 29.99 -13.59 6.85
CA TRP A 318 29.31 -12.36 6.44
C TRP A 318 27.93 -12.16 7.06
N VAL A 319 27.31 -13.23 7.60
CA VAL A 319 25.97 -13.18 8.21
C VAL A 319 26.05 -12.99 9.72
N ASN A 320 25.39 -11.95 10.22
CA ASN A 320 25.17 -11.67 11.63
C ASN A 320 23.69 -11.80 12.00
N VAL A 321 23.40 -12.20 13.24
CA VAL A 321 22.04 -12.31 13.78
C VAL A 321 21.99 -11.60 15.14
N SER A 322 21.16 -10.57 15.26
CA SER A 322 20.99 -9.82 16.52
C SER A 322 20.10 -10.58 17.52
N ALA A 323 20.11 -10.13 18.78
CA ALA A 323 19.25 -10.69 19.82
C ALA A 323 17.75 -10.50 19.52
N GLU A 324 17.40 -9.51 18.71
CA GLU A 324 16.04 -9.18 18.28
C GLU A 324 15.64 -9.94 17.01
N GLY A 325 16.51 -10.81 16.47
CA GLY A 325 16.22 -11.59 15.27
C GLY A 325 16.47 -10.85 13.96
N LEU A 326 17.28 -9.79 13.98
CA LEU A 326 17.70 -9.10 12.77
C LEU A 326 18.90 -9.82 12.14
N ILE A 327 18.74 -10.29 10.92
CA ILE A 327 19.79 -10.87 10.08
C ILE A 327 20.40 -9.74 9.26
N THR A 328 21.72 -9.57 9.32
CA THR A 328 22.45 -8.52 8.59
C THR A 328 23.74 -9.06 7.98
N GLY A 329 24.26 -8.37 6.97
CA GLY A 329 25.57 -8.70 6.42
C GLY A 329 25.85 -8.07 5.06
N THR A 330 27.03 -8.36 4.51
CA THR A 330 27.40 -8.00 3.13
C THR A 330 28.09 -9.20 2.49
N PRO A 331 27.44 -9.92 1.55
CA PRO A 331 28.04 -11.10 0.95
C PRO A 331 29.32 -10.73 0.18
N PRO A 332 30.46 -11.41 0.40
CA PRO A 332 31.67 -11.19 -0.38
C PRO A 332 31.49 -11.66 -1.83
N ALA A 333 32.41 -11.28 -2.73
CA ALA A 333 32.37 -11.67 -4.14
C ALA A 333 32.45 -13.20 -4.37
N SER A 334 32.95 -13.97 -3.41
CA SER A 334 32.99 -15.43 -3.45
C SER A 334 31.70 -16.10 -2.93
N ALA A 335 30.78 -15.35 -2.32
CA ALA A 335 29.62 -15.93 -1.66
C ALA A 335 28.63 -16.51 -2.67
N GLY A 336 28.24 -17.76 -2.45
CA GLY A 336 27.05 -18.36 -3.05
C GLY A 336 25.87 -18.33 -2.08
N ASN A 337 24.81 -19.07 -2.41
CA ASN A 337 23.68 -19.28 -1.51
C ASN A 337 24.17 -19.71 -0.13
N THR A 338 23.80 -18.93 0.88
CA THR A 338 24.32 -19.05 2.23
C THR A 338 23.27 -19.69 3.13
N THR A 339 23.69 -20.54 4.07
CA THR A 339 22.78 -21.19 5.02
C THR A 339 23.26 -20.95 6.44
N CYS A 340 22.35 -20.66 7.36
CA CYS A 340 22.64 -20.63 8.79
C CYS A 340 21.54 -21.31 9.60
N VAL A 341 21.86 -21.67 10.84
CA VAL A 341 20.86 -22.13 11.81
C VAL A 341 20.78 -21.06 12.89
N VAL A 342 19.56 -20.64 13.20
CA VAL A 342 19.28 -19.71 14.29
C VAL A 342 18.55 -20.43 15.39
N GLU A 343 18.95 -20.14 16.63
CA GLU A 343 18.28 -20.53 17.85
C GLU A 343 17.49 -19.34 18.41
N ALA A 344 16.27 -19.61 18.87
CA ALA A 344 15.51 -18.72 19.73
C ALA A 344 15.58 -19.25 21.17
N LEU A 345 15.72 -18.34 22.13
CA LEU A 345 15.73 -18.58 23.57
C LEU A 345 14.65 -17.72 24.22
N ALA A 346 13.66 -18.36 24.83
CA ALA A 346 12.60 -17.66 25.56
C ALA A 346 12.99 -17.36 27.01
N SER A 347 12.17 -16.55 27.69
CA SER A 347 12.40 -16.11 29.07
C SER A 347 12.32 -17.22 30.12
N ASP A 348 11.64 -18.32 29.81
CA ASP A 348 11.54 -19.53 30.63
C ASP A 348 12.70 -20.52 30.40
N GLY A 349 13.62 -20.20 29.48
CA GLY A 349 14.77 -21.03 29.12
C GLY A 349 14.49 -22.06 28.02
N SER A 350 13.26 -22.13 27.49
CA SER A 350 12.97 -22.98 26.33
C SER A 350 13.67 -22.48 25.07
N THR A 351 14.00 -23.40 24.16
CA THR A 351 14.71 -23.09 22.91
C THR A 351 14.05 -23.72 21.70
N ALA A 352 14.20 -23.07 20.55
CA ALA A 352 13.75 -23.55 19.24
C ALA A 352 14.82 -23.23 18.19
N GLN A 353 14.87 -24.00 17.10
CA GLN A 353 15.85 -23.80 16.03
C GLN A 353 15.18 -23.79 14.65
N MET A 354 15.70 -22.99 13.73
CA MET A 354 15.25 -22.92 12.34
C MET A 354 16.44 -22.78 11.39
N LYS A 355 16.35 -23.43 10.23
CA LYS A 355 17.34 -23.29 9.16
C LYS A 355 16.96 -22.14 8.24
N ILE A 356 17.88 -21.21 8.00
CA ILE A 356 17.68 -20.07 7.09
C ILE A 356 18.57 -20.26 5.87
N THR A 357 18.01 -20.00 4.69
CA THR A 357 18.72 -19.94 3.41
C THR A 357 18.62 -18.53 2.85
N ILE A 358 19.76 -17.90 2.62
CA ILE A 358 19.87 -16.60 1.97
C ILE A 358 20.38 -16.82 0.55
N PRO A 359 19.53 -16.63 -0.48
CA PRO A 359 19.99 -16.70 -1.86
C PRO A 359 20.94 -15.54 -2.13
N VAL A 360 22.07 -15.79 -2.80
CA VAL A 360 23.06 -14.74 -3.12
C VAL A 360 23.24 -14.68 -4.62
N VAL A 361 22.98 -13.53 -5.21
CA VAL A 361 23.22 -13.27 -6.64
C VAL A 361 24.55 -12.55 -6.87
N PRO A 362 25.26 -12.82 -7.99
CA PRO A 362 26.43 -12.05 -8.38
C PRO A 362 26.14 -10.56 -8.53
N ASN A 363 27.13 -9.70 -8.29
CA ASN A 363 26.92 -8.24 -8.29
C ASN A 363 26.36 -7.71 -9.63
N ASN A 364 26.75 -8.31 -10.75
CA ASN A 364 26.41 -7.88 -12.11
C ASN A 364 25.11 -8.53 -12.65
N ASN A 365 24.42 -9.34 -11.84
CA ASN A 365 23.19 -10.00 -12.25
C ASN A 365 21.96 -9.16 -11.84
N GLN A 366 20.76 -9.54 -12.26
CA GLN A 366 19.55 -8.94 -11.70
C GLN A 366 19.24 -9.56 -10.34
N LEU A 367 18.77 -8.76 -9.38
CA LEU A 367 18.42 -9.23 -8.03
C LEU A 367 17.29 -10.26 -8.10
N VAL A 368 16.28 -9.99 -8.91
CA VAL A 368 15.09 -10.82 -9.10
C VAL A 368 14.97 -11.19 -10.57
N GLN A 369 15.21 -12.45 -10.89
CA GLN A 369 15.07 -13.00 -12.25
C GLN A 369 13.73 -13.73 -12.43
N GLU A 370 13.26 -14.37 -11.36
CA GLU A 370 11.94 -14.98 -11.28
C GLU A 370 11.19 -14.33 -10.12
N LEU A 371 9.92 -14.04 -10.34
CA LEU A 371 9.04 -13.43 -9.37
C LEU A 371 7.83 -14.33 -9.12
N THR A 372 7.68 -14.82 -7.90
CA THR A 372 6.52 -15.63 -7.52
C THR A 372 5.45 -14.75 -6.89
N VAL A 373 4.26 -14.74 -7.47
CA VAL A 373 3.11 -13.96 -7.00
C VAL A 373 2.01 -14.88 -6.51
N LEU A 374 1.39 -14.52 -5.38
CA LEU A 374 0.16 -15.14 -4.88
C LEU A 374 -1.01 -14.15 -4.90
N SER A 375 -2.19 -14.64 -5.29
CA SER A 375 -3.49 -14.05 -4.91
C SER A 375 -4.13 -14.95 -3.86
N PHE A 376 -4.52 -14.40 -2.71
CA PHE A 376 -5.02 -15.20 -1.58
C PHE A 376 -6.12 -14.49 -0.79
N ASN A 377 -7.37 -14.93 -0.98
CA ASN A 377 -8.48 -14.56 -0.12
C ASN A 377 -8.31 -15.28 1.23
N LEU A 378 -8.32 -14.50 2.32
CA LEU A 378 -8.04 -15.00 3.65
C LEU A 378 -9.24 -15.61 4.37
N TRP A 379 -10.48 -15.44 3.90
CA TRP A 379 -11.71 -15.86 4.59
C TRP A 379 -11.87 -15.20 5.97
N PHE A 380 -12.29 -13.94 5.98
CA PHE A 380 -12.35 -13.08 7.16
C PHE A 380 -11.03 -13.09 7.94
N GLY A 381 -9.92 -12.88 7.22
CA GLY A 381 -8.58 -12.92 7.81
C GLY A 381 -8.07 -14.30 8.23
N GLY A 382 -8.83 -15.36 7.96
CA GLY A 382 -8.58 -16.76 8.33
C GLY A 382 -9.29 -17.16 9.62
N THR A 383 -10.07 -16.26 10.22
CA THR A 383 -10.61 -16.42 11.59
C THR A 383 -11.58 -17.58 11.75
N GLN A 384 -12.06 -18.17 10.64
CA GLN A 384 -12.89 -19.37 10.62
C GLN A 384 -12.11 -20.66 10.92
N VAL A 385 -10.77 -20.60 10.95
CA VAL A 385 -9.89 -21.75 11.21
C VAL A 385 -9.02 -21.51 12.44
N LYS A 386 -8.94 -22.50 13.34
CA LYS A 386 -8.10 -22.43 14.53
C LYS A 386 -6.62 -22.27 14.15
N SER A 387 -5.89 -21.40 14.87
CA SER A 387 -4.46 -21.15 14.65
C SER A 387 -4.15 -20.65 13.23
N TYR A 388 -5.08 -19.91 12.62
CA TYR A 388 -4.96 -19.39 11.26
C TYR A 388 -3.68 -18.57 11.04
N HIS A 389 -3.18 -17.85 12.05
CA HIS A 389 -1.96 -17.07 11.93
C HIS A 389 -0.74 -17.92 11.58
N ALA A 390 -0.44 -18.95 12.38
CA ALA A 390 0.69 -19.83 12.14
C ALA A 390 0.54 -20.56 10.79
N LYS A 391 -0.69 -20.99 10.44
CA LYS A 391 -0.99 -21.66 9.17
C LYS A 391 -0.75 -20.77 7.95
N GLN A 392 -1.22 -19.52 7.98
CA GLN A 392 -1.01 -18.53 6.92
C GLN A 392 0.48 -18.18 6.78
N VAL A 393 1.17 -17.88 7.89
CA VAL A 393 2.60 -17.56 7.87
C VAL A 393 3.41 -18.74 7.33
N ARG A 394 3.13 -19.96 7.79
CA ARG A 394 3.78 -21.19 7.29
C ARG A 394 3.55 -21.39 5.79
N PHE A 395 2.31 -21.27 5.34
CA PHE A 395 1.97 -21.40 3.92
C PHE A 395 2.72 -20.37 3.07
N ILE A 396 2.65 -19.08 3.43
CA ILE A 396 3.31 -18.01 2.66
C ILE A 396 4.83 -18.19 2.66
N ALA A 397 5.44 -18.46 3.83
CA ALA A 397 6.88 -18.67 3.93
C ALA A 397 7.38 -19.84 3.08
N ASN A 398 6.61 -20.92 2.98
CA ASN A 398 6.97 -22.14 2.26
C ASN A 398 6.50 -22.16 0.79
N SER A 399 5.61 -21.25 0.39
CA SER A 399 5.07 -21.18 -0.97
C SER A 399 6.10 -20.77 -2.04
N GLY A 400 7.20 -20.15 -1.62
CA GLY A 400 8.16 -19.49 -2.50
C GLY A 400 7.72 -18.09 -2.96
N ALA A 401 6.56 -17.59 -2.51
CA ALA A 401 6.06 -16.27 -2.90
C ALA A 401 7.02 -15.14 -2.54
N ASP A 402 7.06 -14.14 -3.42
CA ASP A 402 7.77 -12.88 -3.26
C ASP A 402 6.80 -11.72 -2.97
N ILE A 403 5.63 -11.72 -3.62
CA ILE A 403 4.57 -10.72 -3.45
C ILE A 403 3.23 -11.46 -3.28
N VAL A 404 2.40 -11.02 -2.34
CA VAL A 404 1.06 -11.58 -2.12
C VAL A 404 0.02 -10.46 -2.12
N GLY A 405 -0.97 -10.58 -2.99
CA GLY A 405 -2.23 -9.84 -2.90
C GLY A 405 -3.19 -10.59 -1.98
N LEU A 406 -3.68 -9.91 -0.94
CA LEU A 406 -4.55 -10.44 0.10
C LEU A 406 -5.96 -9.85 -0.02
N GLN A 407 -6.99 -10.68 -0.01
CA GLN A 407 -8.41 -10.26 0.07
C GLN A 407 -8.99 -10.68 1.42
N GLU A 408 -10.12 -10.08 1.83
CA GLU A 408 -10.71 -10.25 3.16
C GLU A 408 -9.70 -10.02 4.28
N SER A 409 -8.89 -8.98 4.11
CA SER A 409 -7.78 -8.61 4.97
C SER A 409 -8.08 -7.42 5.89
N THR A 410 -9.37 -7.10 6.05
CA THR A 410 -9.89 -6.11 7.02
C THR A 410 -9.27 -6.29 8.41
N GLY A 411 -9.13 -5.24 9.21
CA GLY A 411 -8.52 -5.36 10.54
C GLY A 411 -7.01 -5.44 10.58
N GLY A 412 -6.33 -5.10 9.48
CA GLY A 412 -4.87 -5.01 9.46
C GLY A 412 -4.17 -6.35 9.24
N HIS A 413 -4.82 -7.33 8.59
CA HIS A 413 -4.24 -8.64 8.38
C HIS A 413 -3.01 -8.63 7.46
N ALA A 414 -2.88 -7.69 6.52
CA ALA A 414 -1.65 -7.51 5.75
C ALA A 414 -0.51 -7.01 6.64
N ILE A 415 -0.79 -6.11 7.58
CA ILE A 415 0.19 -5.64 8.57
C ILE A 415 0.65 -6.80 9.46
N ARG A 416 -0.29 -7.62 9.94
CA ARG A 416 0.01 -8.82 10.74
C ARG A 416 0.94 -9.78 10.01
N LEU A 417 0.61 -10.14 8.77
CA LEU A 417 1.38 -11.10 7.98
C LEU A 417 2.73 -10.51 7.54
N GLY A 418 2.75 -9.24 7.12
CA GLY A 418 3.99 -8.53 6.77
C GLY A 418 4.96 -8.46 7.94
N LYS A 419 4.51 -8.07 9.13
CA LYS A 419 5.34 -8.05 10.35
C LYS A 419 5.83 -9.44 10.76
N ALA A 420 4.99 -10.47 10.64
CA ALA A 420 5.38 -11.84 10.97
C ALA A 420 6.49 -12.37 10.06
N LEU A 421 6.38 -12.09 8.76
CA LEU A 421 7.33 -12.53 7.73
C LEU A 421 8.55 -11.62 7.58
N GLY A 422 8.51 -10.41 8.15
CA GLY A 422 9.53 -9.38 7.94
C GLY A 422 9.47 -8.72 6.57
N TRP A 423 8.28 -8.65 5.98
CA TRP A 423 8.03 -8.13 4.62
C TRP A 423 7.43 -6.73 4.68
N ASP A 424 7.64 -5.95 3.62
CA ASP A 424 6.96 -4.67 3.45
C ASP A 424 5.47 -4.90 3.17
N TYR A 425 4.64 -3.94 3.53
CA TYR A 425 3.20 -4.10 3.48
C TYR A 425 2.45 -2.79 3.15
N TRP A 426 1.27 -3.00 2.58
CA TRP A 426 0.23 -2.00 2.40
C TRP A 426 -1.12 -2.60 2.80
N GLN A 427 -1.93 -1.81 3.49
CA GLN A 427 -3.24 -2.22 4.01
C GLN A 427 -4.28 -1.19 3.55
N GLY A 428 -5.30 -1.66 2.84
CA GLY A 428 -6.53 -0.93 2.57
C GLY A 428 -7.63 -1.33 3.56
N ASN A 429 -8.88 -0.98 3.26
CA ASN A 429 -10.00 -1.37 4.11
C ASN A 429 -10.21 -2.89 4.10
N ASP A 430 -10.28 -3.49 2.90
CA ASP A 430 -10.50 -4.94 2.76
C ASP A 430 -9.35 -5.67 2.06
N VAL A 431 -8.67 -5.02 1.12
CA VAL A 431 -7.52 -5.59 0.41
C VAL A 431 -6.19 -5.19 1.04
N GLY A 432 -5.18 -6.04 0.88
CA GLY A 432 -3.83 -5.81 1.37
C GLY A 432 -2.77 -6.35 0.42
N ILE A 433 -1.54 -5.88 0.57
CA ILE A 433 -0.39 -6.32 -0.23
C ILE A 433 0.77 -6.53 0.72
N ILE A 434 1.47 -7.64 0.61
CA ILE A 434 2.76 -7.88 1.28
C ILE A 434 3.83 -8.24 0.26
N SER A 435 5.06 -7.79 0.48
CA SER A 435 6.17 -7.94 -0.46
C SER A 435 7.50 -8.13 0.25
N ARG A 436 8.28 -9.12 -0.21
CA ARG A 436 9.69 -9.29 0.17
C ARG A 436 10.56 -8.09 -0.19
N TYR A 437 10.14 -7.34 -1.21
CA TYR A 437 10.85 -6.21 -1.79
C TYR A 437 10.16 -4.88 -1.44
N PRO A 438 10.90 -3.77 -1.32
CA PRO A 438 10.35 -2.51 -0.84
C PRO A 438 9.31 -1.89 -1.78
N MET A 439 8.24 -1.38 -1.20
CA MET A 439 7.22 -0.57 -1.86
C MET A 439 7.71 0.88 -1.95
N VAL A 440 8.21 1.27 -3.12
CA VAL A 440 8.75 2.62 -3.37
C VAL A 440 7.68 3.67 -3.62
N LYS A 441 6.43 3.24 -3.90
CA LYS A 441 5.28 4.15 -4.02
C LYS A 441 4.00 3.45 -3.57
N LYS A 442 3.15 4.18 -2.84
CA LYS A 442 1.80 3.77 -2.46
C LYS A 442 0.83 4.73 -3.16
N TYR A 443 -0.16 4.19 -3.89
CA TYR A 443 -1.17 5.00 -4.56
C TYR A 443 -2.41 5.12 -3.68
N ASP A 444 -3.24 6.13 -3.94
CA ASP A 444 -4.49 6.31 -3.22
C ASP A 444 -5.42 5.09 -3.43
N PRO A 445 -6.01 4.55 -2.36
CA PRO A 445 -6.94 3.43 -2.47
C PRO A 445 -8.18 3.81 -3.27
N ILE A 446 -8.76 2.82 -3.94
CA ILE A 446 -10.08 2.94 -4.58
C ILE A 446 -11.04 1.90 -3.98
N GLU A 447 -12.35 2.08 -4.19
CA GLU A 447 -13.45 1.35 -3.52
C GLU A 447 -13.18 -0.16 -3.31
N ALA A 448 -12.67 -0.85 -4.33
CA ALA A 448 -12.49 -2.31 -4.33
C ALA A 448 -11.04 -2.75 -4.61
N ALA A 449 -10.06 -1.84 -4.58
CA ALA A 449 -8.68 -2.16 -4.90
C ALA A 449 -7.64 -1.22 -4.28
N GLY A 450 -6.42 -1.74 -4.17
CA GLY A 450 -5.22 -0.99 -3.81
C GLY A 450 -4.09 -1.23 -4.78
N SER A 451 -3.14 -0.30 -4.85
CA SER A 451 -1.94 -0.50 -5.65
C SER A 451 -0.69 0.16 -5.07
N VAL A 452 0.45 -0.44 -5.42
CA VAL A 452 1.79 0.00 -5.01
C VAL A 452 2.76 -0.15 -6.17
N ARG A 453 3.88 0.57 -6.11
CA ARG A 453 5.05 0.31 -6.94
C ARG A 453 6.13 -0.37 -6.10
N ILE A 454 6.65 -1.50 -6.58
CA ILE A 454 7.60 -2.35 -5.85
C ILE A 454 8.92 -2.38 -6.61
N ALA A 455 10.03 -2.12 -5.92
CA ALA A 455 11.36 -2.18 -6.50
C ALA A 455 11.96 -3.58 -6.36
N LEU A 456 12.12 -4.27 -7.49
CA LEU A 456 12.73 -5.60 -7.56
C LEU A 456 14.25 -5.54 -7.67
N ASP A 457 14.78 -4.48 -8.27
CA ASP A 457 16.21 -4.19 -8.37
C ASP A 457 16.44 -2.69 -8.62
N LYS A 458 17.69 -2.26 -8.71
CA LYS A 458 18.07 -0.90 -9.12
C LYS A 458 17.50 -0.59 -10.52
N GLY A 459 16.55 0.35 -10.56
CA GLY A 459 15.89 0.77 -11.80
C GLY A 459 14.85 -0.23 -12.35
N HIS A 460 14.58 -1.32 -11.62
CA HIS A 460 13.60 -2.33 -12.03
C HIS A 460 12.47 -2.36 -11.01
N GLU A 461 11.31 -1.88 -11.43
CA GLU A 461 10.12 -1.77 -10.58
C GLU A 461 8.90 -2.30 -11.32
N LEU A 462 7.85 -2.66 -10.58
CA LEU A 462 6.55 -3.02 -11.15
C LEU A 462 5.41 -2.32 -10.40
N ASN A 463 4.29 -2.11 -11.08
CA ASN A 463 3.04 -1.73 -10.44
C ASN A 463 2.24 -2.98 -10.09
N PHE A 464 1.88 -3.12 -8.82
CA PHE A 464 1.09 -4.24 -8.31
C PHE A 464 -0.26 -3.73 -7.85
N TRP A 465 -1.33 -4.31 -8.40
CA TRP A 465 -2.71 -4.07 -8.03
C TRP A 465 -3.29 -5.30 -7.36
N ASN A 466 -4.13 -5.07 -6.36
CA ASN A 466 -4.90 -6.12 -5.72
C ASN A 466 -6.34 -5.67 -5.52
N CYS A 467 -7.32 -6.50 -5.88
CA CYS A 467 -8.74 -6.20 -5.75
C CYS A 467 -9.55 -7.28 -5.02
N HIS A 468 -10.69 -6.87 -4.49
CA HIS A 468 -11.74 -7.76 -4.02
C HIS A 468 -13.09 -7.13 -4.44
N LEU A 469 -13.73 -7.72 -5.44
CA LEU A 469 -14.96 -7.17 -6.02
C LEU A 469 -16.20 -7.61 -5.23
N GLY A 470 -17.32 -6.90 -5.37
CA GLY A 470 -18.57 -7.24 -4.68
C GLY A 470 -19.00 -8.70 -4.86
N TYR A 471 -19.53 -9.36 -3.84
CA TYR A 471 -19.74 -10.82 -3.89
C TYR A 471 -21.18 -11.24 -4.25
N THR A 472 -22.17 -10.36 -4.08
CA THR A 472 -23.59 -10.71 -4.18
C THR A 472 -24.40 -9.73 -5.06
N PRO A 473 -25.39 -10.20 -5.85
CA PRO A 473 -25.71 -11.61 -6.17
C PRO A 473 -24.56 -12.32 -6.91
N TYR A 474 -24.49 -13.66 -6.86
CA TYR A 474 -23.45 -14.47 -7.52
C TYR A 474 -23.98 -15.10 -8.81
N GLY A 475 -23.39 -14.74 -9.96
CA GLY A 475 -23.93 -15.10 -11.27
C GLY A 475 -24.07 -16.62 -11.54
N PRO A 476 -23.18 -17.50 -11.08
CA PRO A 476 -23.38 -18.94 -11.20
C PRO A 476 -24.61 -19.46 -10.45
N TYR A 477 -25.03 -18.84 -9.35
CA TYR A 477 -26.31 -19.16 -8.72
C TYR A 477 -27.48 -18.73 -9.61
N ASP A 478 -27.42 -17.52 -10.18
CA ASP A 478 -28.47 -17.02 -11.08
C ASP A 478 -28.72 -18.00 -12.25
N PHE A 479 -27.67 -18.61 -12.80
CA PHE A 479 -27.81 -19.62 -13.86
C PHE A 479 -28.22 -21.00 -13.34
N CYS A 480 -27.50 -21.52 -12.35
CA CYS A 480 -27.61 -22.93 -11.98
C CYS A 480 -28.77 -23.23 -11.05
N TYR A 481 -29.24 -22.23 -10.32
CA TYR A 481 -30.31 -22.35 -9.35
C TYR A 481 -31.59 -21.65 -9.81
N ASP A 482 -31.47 -20.41 -10.27
CA ASP A 482 -32.63 -19.57 -10.58
C ASP A 482 -32.99 -19.61 -12.07
N HIS A 483 -32.11 -20.17 -12.90
CA HIS A 483 -32.27 -20.32 -14.35
C HIS A 483 -32.60 -19.01 -15.07
N LEU A 484 -31.98 -17.91 -14.61
CA LEU A 484 -32.11 -16.60 -15.21
C LEU A 484 -31.50 -16.56 -16.62
N LYS A 485 -32.00 -15.64 -17.44
CA LYS A 485 -31.44 -15.39 -18.78
C LYS A 485 -30.19 -14.52 -18.68
N ASP A 486 -29.33 -14.60 -19.68
CA ASP A 486 -28.08 -13.82 -19.77
C ASP A 486 -28.26 -12.32 -19.48
N VAL A 487 -29.35 -11.71 -19.96
CA VAL A 487 -29.64 -10.28 -19.74
C VAL A 487 -29.90 -9.99 -18.26
N GLU A 488 -30.63 -10.86 -17.57
CA GLU A 488 -30.94 -10.71 -16.14
C GLU A 488 -29.68 -10.93 -15.29
N VAL A 489 -28.83 -11.90 -15.67
CA VAL A 489 -27.52 -12.11 -15.01
C VAL A 489 -26.61 -10.91 -15.20
N LEU A 490 -26.55 -10.32 -16.40
CA LEU A 490 -25.76 -9.09 -16.64
C LEU A 490 -26.28 -7.89 -15.83
N GLU A 491 -27.59 -7.75 -15.66
CA GLU A 491 -28.16 -6.74 -14.76
C GLU A 491 -27.75 -6.99 -13.30
N ASN A 492 -27.71 -8.26 -12.87
CA ASN A 492 -27.28 -8.64 -11.54
C ASN A 492 -25.77 -8.44 -11.31
N GLU A 493 -24.92 -8.68 -12.31
CA GLU A 493 -23.48 -8.34 -12.30
C GLU A 493 -23.21 -6.84 -12.18
N GLU A 494 -24.13 -5.99 -12.63
CA GLU A 494 -24.05 -4.53 -12.43
C GLU A 494 -24.56 -4.16 -11.02
N LYS A 495 -25.67 -4.76 -10.57
CA LYS A 495 -26.22 -4.55 -9.21
C LYS A 495 -25.28 -5.02 -8.10
N SER A 496 -24.49 -6.08 -8.34
CA SER A 496 -23.48 -6.58 -7.39
C SER A 496 -22.30 -5.64 -7.19
N ARG A 497 -22.25 -4.53 -7.93
CA ARG A 497 -21.16 -3.54 -7.99
C ARG A 497 -19.86 -4.05 -8.62
N ARG A 498 -19.69 -5.36 -8.88
CA ARG A 498 -18.48 -5.90 -9.50
C ARG A 498 -18.15 -5.25 -10.84
N THR A 499 -19.15 -5.12 -11.71
CA THR A 499 -18.96 -4.55 -13.05
C THR A 499 -18.51 -3.08 -13.02
N PRO A 500 -19.16 -2.16 -12.27
CA PRO A 500 -18.65 -0.79 -12.15
C PRO A 500 -17.29 -0.72 -11.44
N GLN A 501 -17.02 -1.59 -10.46
CA GLN A 501 -15.73 -1.64 -9.77
C GLN A 501 -14.58 -2.03 -10.69
N ILE A 502 -14.72 -3.09 -11.50
CA ILE A 502 -13.65 -3.50 -12.42
C ILE A 502 -13.38 -2.47 -13.52
N LYS A 503 -14.43 -1.79 -14.01
CA LYS A 503 -14.29 -0.67 -14.96
C LYS A 503 -13.45 0.45 -14.35
N ASN A 504 -13.74 0.83 -13.10
CA ASN A 504 -12.98 1.85 -12.38
C ASN A 504 -11.51 1.42 -12.18
N ILE A 505 -11.26 0.18 -11.77
CA ILE A 505 -9.89 -0.35 -11.61
C ILE A 505 -9.12 -0.22 -12.93
N VAL A 506 -9.65 -0.75 -14.03
CA VAL A 506 -9.03 -0.67 -15.35
C VAL A 506 -8.82 0.77 -15.81
N ASP A 507 -9.79 1.65 -15.56
CA ASP A 507 -9.69 3.07 -15.88
C ASP A 507 -8.55 3.77 -15.10
N ARG A 508 -8.35 3.41 -13.83
CA ARG A 508 -7.26 3.93 -12.99
C ARG A 508 -5.90 3.34 -13.34
N MET A 509 -5.88 2.16 -13.94
CA MET A 509 -4.66 1.51 -14.43
C MET A 509 -4.16 2.10 -15.76
N LYS A 510 -4.95 2.91 -16.48
CA LYS A 510 -4.64 3.36 -17.85
C LYS A 510 -3.21 3.85 -18.05
N ASP A 511 -2.76 4.81 -17.24
CA ASP A 511 -1.41 5.38 -17.38
C ASP A 511 -0.33 4.32 -17.11
N GLN A 512 -0.53 3.47 -16.11
CA GLN A 512 0.40 2.40 -15.77
C GLN A 512 0.43 1.29 -16.83
N LEU A 513 -0.70 1.02 -17.50
CA LEU A 513 -0.78 0.09 -18.62
C LEU A 513 -0.15 0.66 -19.90
N LEU A 514 -0.06 1.98 -20.05
CA LEU A 514 0.69 2.62 -21.14
C LEU A 514 2.19 2.53 -20.88
N ASP A 515 2.60 2.71 -19.62
CA ASP A 515 3.99 2.65 -19.16
C ASP A 515 4.44 1.22 -18.78
N SER A 516 3.68 0.17 -19.13
CA SER A 516 3.92 -1.19 -18.62
C SER A 516 5.25 -1.80 -19.09
N ARG A 517 5.80 -1.32 -20.22
CA ARG A 517 7.16 -1.64 -20.68
C ARG A 517 8.28 -0.96 -19.88
N GLN A 518 7.96 -0.03 -19.00
CA GLN A 518 8.89 0.53 -18.03
C GLN A 518 8.62 -0.03 -16.63
N TYR A 519 7.35 -0.26 -16.31
CA TYR A 519 6.91 -0.81 -15.03
C TYR A 519 5.80 -1.83 -15.26
N PRO A 520 6.07 -3.14 -15.27
CA PRO A 520 5.06 -4.14 -15.55
C PRO A 520 3.90 -4.00 -14.60
N VAL A 521 2.76 -4.49 -15.06
CA VAL A 521 1.56 -4.43 -14.27
C VAL A 521 1.15 -5.84 -13.92
N ILE A 522 0.89 -6.08 -12.63
CA ILE A 522 0.24 -7.29 -12.13
C ILE A 522 -1.05 -6.85 -11.44
N LEU A 523 -2.15 -7.53 -11.72
CA LEU A 523 -3.43 -7.39 -11.03
C LEU A 523 -3.83 -8.74 -10.45
N THR A 524 -3.86 -8.82 -9.13
CA THR A 524 -4.37 -9.97 -8.39
C THR A 524 -5.75 -9.67 -7.81
N GLY A 525 -6.50 -10.70 -7.44
CA GLY A 525 -7.71 -10.49 -6.67
C GLY A 525 -8.66 -11.66 -6.66
N ASP A 526 -9.65 -11.51 -5.79
CA ASP A 526 -10.92 -12.23 -5.86
C ASP A 526 -11.91 -11.35 -6.63
N PHE A 527 -12.31 -11.84 -7.79
CA PHE A 527 -13.20 -11.11 -8.69
C PHE A 527 -14.66 -11.46 -8.45
N ASN A 528 -14.94 -12.44 -7.58
CA ASN A 528 -16.28 -12.92 -7.22
C ASN A 528 -17.15 -13.29 -8.44
N ALA A 529 -16.53 -13.59 -9.57
CA ALA A 529 -17.19 -13.94 -10.81
C ALA A 529 -16.26 -14.80 -11.68
N PRO A 530 -16.79 -15.79 -12.42
CA PRO A 530 -15.98 -16.65 -13.28
C PRO A 530 -15.34 -15.92 -14.47
N SER A 531 -14.45 -16.61 -15.19
CA SER A 531 -13.87 -16.09 -16.42
C SER A 531 -14.72 -16.41 -17.65
N HIS A 532 -14.80 -15.46 -18.59
CA HIS A 532 -15.29 -15.71 -19.95
C HIS A 532 -14.41 -16.69 -20.74
N LEU A 533 -13.19 -16.98 -20.26
CA LEU A 533 -12.30 -18.01 -20.80
C LEU A 533 -12.59 -19.40 -20.21
N ASP A 534 -13.30 -19.48 -19.09
CA ASP A 534 -13.68 -20.74 -18.43
C ASP A 534 -15.08 -21.17 -18.84
N TRP A 535 -16.02 -20.21 -18.91
CA TRP A 535 -17.38 -20.41 -19.38
C TRP A 535 -17.41 -20.36 -20.91
N THR A 536 -17.38 -21.54 -21.53
CA THR A 536 -17.35 -21.76 -22.98
C THR A 536 -18.41 -22.79 -23.37
N ASN A 537 -18.66 -22.97 -24.66
CA ASN A 537 -19.63 -23.99 -25.10
C ASN A 537 -19.16 -25.41 -24.80
N GLU A 538 -17.85 -25.62 -24.78
CA GLU A 538 -17.17 -26.88 -24.45
C GLU A 538 -17.34 -27.23 -22.97
N THR A 539 -17.30 -26.24 -22.08
CA THR A 539 -17.46 -26.42 -20.63
C THR A 539 -18.90 -26.34 -20.14
N LYS A 540 -19.90 -26.20 -21.03
CA LYS A 540 -21.32 -26.01 -20.66
C LYS A 540 -21.86 -27.03 -19.64
N LYS A 541 -21.35 -28.28 -19.66
CA LYS A 541 -21.78 -29.34 -18.72
C LYS A 541 -21.35 -29.06 -17.28
N LEU A 542 -20.27 -28.30 -17.08
CA LEU A 542 -19.82 -27.84 -15.76
C LEU A 542 -20.62 -26.63 -15.27
N HIS A 543 -21.18 -25.86 -16.20
CA HIS A 543 -21.89 -24.60 -15.96
C HIS A 543 -23.39 -24.74 -16.23
N CYS A 544 -24.01 -25.77 -15.64
CA CYS A 544 -25.47 -26.02 -15.66
C CYS A 544 -26.16 -25.95 -17.05
N GLY A 545 -25.42 -26.18 -18.13
CA GLY A 545 -25.91 -26.17 -19.51
C GLY A 545 -25.83 -24.83 -20.23
N THR A 546 -25.41 -23.74 -19.57
CA THR A 546 -25.42 -22.36 -20.11
C THR A 546 -24.47 -22.19 -21.29
N GLY A 547 -23.22 -22.65 -21.18
CA GLY A 547 -22.19 -22.47 -22.22
C GLY A 547 -21.43 -21.16 -22.08
N TYR A 548 -21.13 -20.49 -23.20
CA TYR A 548 -20.37 -19.24 -23.18
C TYR A 548 -21.14 -18.10 -22.51
N PHE A 549 -20.49 -17.40 -21.57
CA PHE A 549 -21.01 -16.17 -20.98
C PHE A 549 -19.91 -15.09 -20.89
N PRO A 550 -20.17 -13.84 -21.32
CA PRO A 550 -19.15 -12.79 -21.41
C PRO A 550 -18.95 -12.05 -20.07
N TRP A 551 -18.55 -12.78 -19.02
CA TRP A 551 -18.33 -12.24 -17.67
C TRP A 551 -17.59 -10.88 -17.68
N PRO A 552 -18.22 -9.77 -17.26
CA PRO A 552 -17.62 -8.43 -17.38
C PRO A 552 -16.30 -8.29 -16.63
N THR A 553 -16.21 -8.89 -15.45
CA THR A 553 -15.05 -8.87 -14.54
C THR A 553 -13.77 -9.45 -15.13
N SER A 554 -13.88 -10.43 -16.04
CA SER A 554 -12.73 -10.99 -16.75
C SER A 554 -12.54 -10.38 -18.15
N ARG A 555 -13.61 -9.88 -18.79
CA ARG A 555 -13.54 -9.20 -20.10
C ARG A 555 -12.85 -7.85 -20.02
N HIS A 556 -13.11 -7.06 -18.97
CA HIS A 556 -12.55 -5.71 -18.84
C HIS A 556 -11.00 -5.72 -18.74
N PRO A 557 -10.36 -6.54 -17.90
CA PRO A 557 -8.90 -6.67 -17.86
C PRO A 557 -8.30 -7.07 -19.22
N VAL A 558 -8.86 -8.10 -19.86
CA VAL A 558 -8.36 -8.59 -21.16
C VAL A 558 -8.48 -7.51 -22.25
N ASN A 559 -9.60 -6.79 -22.30
CA ASN A 559 -9.80 -5.68 -23.23
C ASN A 559 -8.82 -4.51 -22.97
N ALA A 560 -8.32 -4.36 -21.75
CA ALA A 560 -7.29 -3.38 -21.40
C ALA A 560 -5.86 -3.84 -21.76
N GLY A 561 -5.72 -5.05 -22.32
CA GLY A 561 -4.45 -5.63 -22.72
C GLY A 561 -3.72 -6.37 -21.60
N LEU A 562 -4.41 -6.74 -20.52
CA LEU A 562 -3.89 -7.68 -19.52
C LEU A 562 -4.07 -9.14 -19.99
N VAL A 563 -3.19 -10.02 -19.53
CA VAL A 563 -3.18 -11.45 -19.84
C VAL A 563 -3.48 -12.25 -18.57
N ASP A 564 -4.44 -13.16 -18.62
CA ASP A 564 -4.73 -14.11 -17.53
C ASP A 564 -3.60 -15.14 -17.46
N SER A 565 -2.76 -15.06 -16.42
CA SER A 565 -1.58 -15.94 -16.31
C SER A 565 -1.94 -17.42 -16.17
N PHE A 566 -3.12 -17.75 -15.63
CA PHE A 566 -3.54 -19.14 -15.50
C PHE A 566 -3.88 -19.71 -16.88
N ARG A 567 -4.62 -18.96 -17.71
CA ARG A 567 -5.00 -19.39 -19.06
C ARG A 567 -3.88 -19.24 -20.09
N GLU A 568 -2.87 -18.41 -19.83
CA GLU A 568 -1.62 -18.42 -20.60
C GLU A 568 -0.89 -19.76 -20.47
N ILE A 569 -0.83 -20.32 -19.26
CA ILE A 569 -0.17 -21.61 -18.99
C ILE A 569 -1.08 -22.81 -19.31
N HIS A 570 -2.37 -22.71 -18.98
CA HIS A 570 -3.37 -23.77 -19.10
C HIS A 570 -4.50 -23.34 -20.04
N PRO A 571 -4.31 -23.33 -21.37
CA PRO A 571 -5.29 -22.76 -22.29
C PRO A 571 -6.60 -23.56 -22.38
N ASP A 572 -6.62 -24.84 -22.01
CA ASP A 572 -7.81 -25.70 -22.06
C ASP A 572 -8.53 -25.73 -20.68
N PRO A 573 -9.74 -25.13 -20.57
CA PRO A 573 -10.50 -25.10 -19.32
C PRO A 573 -11.14 -26.44 -18.92
N LEU A 574 -11.24 -27.42 -19.82
CA LEU A 574 -11.67 -28.78 -19.47
C LEU A 574 -10.52 -29.61 -18.89
N ALA A 575 -9.33 -29.47 -19.44
CA ALA A 575 -8.15 -30.21 -18.99
C ALA A 575 -7.68 -29.73 -17.61
N GLU A 576 -7.63 -28.41 -17.41
CA GLU A 576 -7.24 -27.79 -16.15
C GLU A 576 -8.22 -26.65 -15.81
N PRO A 577 -9.30 -26.95 -15.07
CA PRO A 577 -10.31 -25.97 -14.70
C PRO A 577 -9.79 -24.86 -13.78
N GLY A 578 -8.82 -25.17 -12.92
CA GLY A 578 -8.25 -24.18 -12.00
C GLY A 578 -9.21 -23.67 -10.93
N ILE A 579 -10.21 -24.45 -10.54
CA ILE A 579 -11.24 -24.05 -9.55
C ILE A 579 -10.60 -23.49 -8.29
N THR A 580 -11.01 -22.28 -7.89
CA THR A 580 -10.57 -21.62 -6.65
C THR A 580 -11.68 -21.57 -5.60
N TRP A 581 -12.93 -21.44 -6.03
CA TRP A 581 -14.13 -21.50 -5.19
C TRP A 581 -14.88 -22.83 -5.37
N SER A 582 -15.13 -23.65 -4.35
CA SER A 582 -14.55 -23.62 -3.01
C SER A 582 -14.00 -25.01 -2.62
N PRO A 583 -12.81 -25.09 -1.97
CA PRO A 583 -12.38 -26.28 -1.24
C PRO A 583 -13.21 -26.60 0.02
N ILE A 584 -14.00 -25.67 0.56
CA ILE A 584 -14.72 -25.82 1.84
C ILE A 584 -16.23 -25.95 1.65
N PHE A 585 -16.82 -25.11 0.81
CA PHE A 585 -18.25 -25.16 0.51
C PHE A 585 -18.48 -26.15 -0.63
N LEU A 586 -19.24 -27.22 -0.34
CA LEU A 586 -19.61 -28.26 -1.31
C LEU A 586 -21.09 -28.21 -1.68
N GLU A 587 -21.91 -27.61 -0.83
CA GLU A 587 -23.35 -27.47 -0.99
C GLU A 587 -23.80 -26.08 -0.54
N ASN A 588 -24.90 -25.60 -1.12
CA ASN A 588 -25.59 -24.38 -0.75
C ASN A 588 -27.09 -24.66 -0.66
N GLU A 589 -27.63 -24.61 0.56
CA GLU A 589 -29.04 -24.92 0.86
C GLU A 589 -29.50 -26.29 0.32
N GLY A 590 -28.63 -27.31 0.40
CA GLY A 590 -28.90 -28.68 -0.07
C GLY A 590 -28.78 -28.86 -1.59
N ARG A 591 -28.29 -27.85 -2.31
CA ARG A 591 -27.93 -27.94 -3.73
C ARG A 591 -26.40 -28.05 -3.88
N PRO A 592 -25.87 -28.79 -4.87
CA PRO A 592 -24.44 -28.84 -5.13
C PRO A 592 -23.89 -27.46 -5.48
N GLU A 593 -22.78 -27.06 -4.83
CA GLU A 593 -22.16 -25.75 -5.04
C GLU A 593 -21.55 -25.62 -6.44
N PRO A 594 -21.91 -24.59 -7.23
CA PRO A 594 -21.19 -24.18 -8.44
C PRO A 594 -19.75 -23.84 -8.09
N LYS A 595 -18.82 -24.63 -8.64
CA LYS A 595 -17.40 -24.48 -8.40
C LYS A 595 -16.74 -23.82 -9.58
N ASP A 596 -16.15 -22.66 -9.36
CA ASP A 596 -15.59 -21.80 -10.40
C ASP A 596 -14.19 -21.32 -10.01
N ARG A 597 -13.44 -20.89 -11.03
CA ARG A 597 -12.24 -20.09 -10.85
C ARG A 597 -12.64 -18.62 -10.82
N ILE A 598 -12.54 -18.00 -9.65
CA ILE A 598 -12.94 -16.60 -9.41
C ILE A 598 -11.79 -15.74 -8.88
N ASP A 599 -10.66 -16.37 -8.55
CA ASP A 599 -9.42 -15.68 -8.16
C ASP A 599 -8.47 -15.66 -9.36
N PHE A 600 -7.86 -14.52 -9.62
CA PHE A 600 -7.05 -14.31 -10.83
C PHE A 600 -5.72 -13.62 -10.53
N ILE A 601 -4.72 -13.93 -11.37
CA ILE A 601 -3.51 -13.14 -11.52
C ILE A 601 -3.41 -12.75 -12.99
N TYR A 602 -3.67 -11.48 -13.28
CA TYR A 602 -3.47 -10.86 -14.58
C TYR A 602 -2.13 -10.14 -14.64
N HIS A 603 -1.50 -10.08 -15.82
CA HIS A 603 -0.25 -9.34 -16.02
C HIS A 603 -0.19 -8.60 -17.35
N LYS A 604 0.74 -7.67 -17.47
CA LYS A 604 1.14 -7.03 -18.72
C LYS A 604 2.65 -6.81 -18.74
N ASP A 605 3.26 -7.12 -19.88
CA ASP A 605 4.72 -7.05 -20.11
C ASP A 605 5.56 -7.95 -19.17
N LEU A 606 4.98 -9.09 -18.73
CA LEU A 606 5.68 -10.21 -18.10
C LEU A 606 5.47 -11.50 -18.91
N THR A 607 6.14 -12.58 -18.52
CA THR A 607 5.93 -13.91 -19.09
C THR A 607 5.68 -14.88 -17.95
N ALA A 608 4.52 -15.52 -17.91
CA ALA A 608 4.26 -16.58 -16.95
C ALA A 608 5.11 -17.81 -17.30
N LEU A 609 5.74 -18.41 -16.29
CA LEU A 609 6.50 -19.66 -16.40
C LEU A 609 5.69 -20.85 -15.87
N SER A 610 4.86 -20.61 -14.86
CA SER A 610 3.93 -21.58 -14.29
C SER A 610 2.79 -20.85 -13.59
N SER A 611 1.60 -21.43 -13.57
CA SER A 611 0.46 -20.94 -12.79
C SER A 611 -0.35 -22.11 -12.24
N GLU A 612 -0.77 -22.04 -10.98
CA GLU A 612 -1.50 -23.11 -10.30
C GLU A 612 -2.48 -22.58 -9.25
N ALA A 613 -3.60 -23.28 -9.09
CA ALA A 613 -4.52 -23.08 -7.97
C ALA A 613 -4.09 -23.99 -6.81
N VAL A 614 -3.66 -23.39 -5.70
CA VAL A 614 -2.97 -24.08 -4.59
C VAL A 614 -3.82 -24.15 -3.32
N VAL A 615 -3.69 -25.29 -2.65
CA VAL A 615 -4.31 -25.59 -1.35
C VAL A 615 -3.36 -26.46 -0.57
N VAL A 616 -3.37 -26.38 0.77
CA VAL A 616 -2.56 -27.26 1.62
C VAL A 616 -3.39 -28.42 2.13
N GLY A 617 -2.90 -29.65 1.92
CA GLY A 617 -3.55 -30.87 2.36
C GLY A 617 -4.89 -31.12 1.67
N SER A 618 -5.80 -31.80 2.38
CA SER A 618 -7.15 -32.09 1.94
C SER A 618 -8.14 -31.43 2.91
N PRO A 619 -8.56 -30.19 2.66
CA PRO A 619 -9.45 -29.48 3.57
C PRO A 619 -10.77 -30.23 3.76
N ARG A 620 -11.25 -30.31 4.99
CA ARG A 620 -12.60 -30.80 5.28
C ARG A 620 -13.62 -29.70 5.00
N ALA A 621 -14.76 -30.08 4.45
CA ALA A 621 -15.86 -29.18 4.18
C ALA A 621 -16.51 -28.65 5.47
N GLN A 622 -17.37 -27.63 5.35
CA GLN A 622 -18.24 -27.21 6.45
C GLN A 622 -19.17 -28.35 6.89
N PRO A 623 -19.42 -28.55 8.21
CA PRO A 623 -18.97 -27.74 9.35
C PRO A 623 -17.63 -28.14 9.97
N ASP A 624 -16.93 -29.15 9.44
CA ASP A 624 -15.74 -29.75 10.07
C ASP A 624 -14.40 -29.04 9.76
N HIS A 625 -14.47 -27.86 9.13
CA HIS A 625 -13.31 -27.10 8.64
C HIS A 625 -12.44 -26.49 9.74
N TYR A 626 -12.97 -26.32 10.96
CA TYR A 626 -12.33 -25.52 12.03
C TYR A 626 -10.87 -25.91 12.36
N ASN A 627 -10.51 -27.18 12.15
CA ASN A 627 -9.16 -27.71 12.40
C ASN A 627 -8.34 -27.95 11.12
N ASN A 628 -8.81 -27.53 9.94
CA ASN A 628 -8.08 -27.68 8.68
C ASN A 628 -6.71 -27.02 8.72
N GLU A 629 -5.71 -27.60 8.05
CA GLU A 629 -4.43 -26.92 7.83
C GLU A 629 -4.58 -25.72 6.90
N TRP A 630 -5.41 -25.86 5.86
CA TRP A 630 -5.75 -24.76 4.98
C TRP A 630 -6.68 -23.76 5.67
N PRO A 631 -6.31 -22.46 5.78
CA PRO A 631 -7.01 -21.49 6.60
C PRO A 631 -8.01 -20.62 5.81
N SER A 632 -8.47 -21.06 4.64
CA SER A 632 -9.34 -20.29 3.74
C SER A 632 -10.37 -21.20 3.05
N ASP A 633 -11.48 -20.62 2.62
CA ASP A 633 -12.48 -21.22 1.74
C ASP A 633 -12.19 -21.03 0.25
N HIS A 634 -11.12 -20.31 -0.11
CA HIS A 634 -10.58 -20.22 -1.47
C HIS A 634 -9.30 -21.05 -1.60
N ARG A 635 -9.01 -21.56 -2.81
CA ARG A 635 -7.62 -21.88 -3.18
C ARG A 635 -6.90 -20.59 -3.54
N ALA A 636 -5.63 -20.46 -3.14
CA ALA A 636 -4.83 -19.34 -3.62
C ALA A 636 -4.42 -19.59 -5.08
N VAL A 637 -4.13 -18.54 -5.84
CA VAL A 637 -3.52 -18.67 -7.17
C VAL A 637 -2.05 -18.31 -7.06
N LYS A 638 -1.15 -19.16 -7.56
CA LYS A 638 0.29 -18.91 -7.58
C LYS A 638 0.79 -18.87 -9.01
N THR A 639 1.43 -17.77 -9.39
CA THR A 639 2.10 -17.64 -10.69
C THR A 639 3.56 -17.29 -10.51
N VAL A 640 4.46 -17.96 -11.24
CA VAL A 640 5.87 -17.59 -11.34
C VAL A 640 6.07 -16.86 -12.66
N PHE A 641 6.64 -15.65 -12.61
CA PHE A 641 6.94 -14.84 -13.78
C PHE A 641 8.44 -14.77 -14.03
N LEU A 642 8.83 -14.75 -15.30
CA LEU A 642 10.16 -14.31 -15.71
C LEU A 642 10.23 -12.78 -15.71
N VAL A 643 11.21 -12.22 -14.99
CA VAL A 643 11.52 -10.79 -15.02
C VAL A 643 12.74 -10.60 -15.91
N LYS A 644 12.54 -10.08 -17.13
CA LYS A 644 13.63 -9.91 -18.10
C LYS A 644 14.49 -8.69 -17.76
N ARG A 645 15.75 -8.74 -18.18
CA ARG A 645 16.69 -7.61 -18.07
C ARG A 645 16.33 -6.48 -19.04
N ASP A 646 15.83 -6.83 -20.22
CA ASP A 646 15.46 -5.90 -21.29
C ASP A 646 13.98 -5.49 -21.25
N SER A 647 13.18 -6.02 -20.31
CA SER A 647 11.77 -5.63 -20.23
C SER A 647 11.58 -4.19 -19.78
N PHE A 648 12.64 -3.49 -19.33
CA PHE A 648 12.60 -2.08 -18.91
C PHE A 648 13.78 -1.34 -19.53
N VAL A 649 13.48 -0.46 -20.49
CA VAL A 649 14.48 0.48 -21.01
C VAL A 649 14.87 1.39 -19.85
N GLU A 650 16.13 1.38 -19.45
CA GLU A 650 16.69 2.42 -18.59
C GLU A 650 16.27 3.79 -19.16
N GLY A 651 15.52 4.56 -18.37
CA GLY A 651 15.28 5.99 -18.57
C GLY A 651 16.56 6.81 -18.35
N GLY A 652 17.67 6.34 -18.91
CA GLY A 652 19.03 6.70 -18.56
C GLY A 652 20.01 6.53 -19.71
N ASN A 653 19.60 6.74 -20.96
CA ASN A 653 20.54 6.98 -22.06
C ASN A 653 20.04 7.98 -23.10
N SER A 654 19.19 8.92 -22.68
CA SER A 654 18.91 10.11 -23.48
C SER A 654 20.19 10.91 -23.73
N HIS A 655 21.18 10.90 -22.83
CA HIS A 655 22.48 11.57 -23.05
C HIS A 655 23.40 10.87 -24.05
N LEU A 656 23.37 9.52 -24.14
CA LEU A 656 24.16 8.80 -25.14
C LEU A 656 23.48 8.88 -26.52
N LEU A 657 22.15 8.80 -26.59
CA LEU A 657 21.40 9.05 -27.83
C LEU A 657 21.50 10.51 -28.25
N TRP A 658 21.38 11.49 -27.35
CA TRP A 658 21.62 12.90 -27.67
C TRP A 658 23.09 13.17 -27.99
N GLY A 659 24.04 12.47 -27.37
CA GLY A 659 25.46 12.57 -27.69
C GLY A 659 25.77 12.04 -29.08
N ILE A 660 25.19 10.89 -29.46
CA ILE A 660 25.31 10.30 -30.80
C ILE A 660 24.56 11.16 -31.84
N ILE A 661 23.34 11.61 -31.54
CA ILE A 661 22.56 12.50 -32.42
C ILE A 661 23.29 13.84 -32.58
N SER A 662 23.83 14.43 -31.52
CA SER A 662 24.60 15.67 -31.58
C SER A 662 25.93 15.49 -32.31
N ALA A 663 26.60 14.34 -32.17
CA ALA A 663 27.80 14.00 -32.93
C ALA A 663 27.50 13.77 -34.42
N ILE A 664 26.37 13.13 -34.75
CA ILE A 664 25.91 12.95 -36.13
C ILE A 664 25.52 14.29 -36.75
N ILE A 665 24.82 15.17 -36.01
CA ILE A 665 24.48 16.53 -36.44
C ILE A 665 25.77 17.37 -36.61
N ALA A 666 26.71 17.31 -35.67
CA ALA A 666 27.98 18.01 -35.78
C ALA A 666 28.83 17.49 -36.95
N ALA A 667 28.85 16.17 -37.20
CA ALA A 667 29.54 15.57 -38.34
C ALA A 667 28.87 15.93 -39.68
N THR A 668 27.54 16.00 -39.75
CA THR A 668 26.82 16.41 -40.97
C THR A 668 26.94 17.90 -41.24
N VAL A 669 26.94 18.76 -40.20
CA VAL A 669 27.21 20.20 -40.33
C VAL A 669 28.68 20.47 -40.70
N GLY A 670 29.61 19.69 -40.13
CA GLY A 670 31.03 19.72 -40.48
C GLY A 670 31.30 19.30 -41.93
N CYS A 671 30.66 18.20 -42.39
CA CYS A 671 30.73 17.74 -43.77
C CYS A 671 30.09 18.74 -44.75
N ALA A 672 28.93 19.33 -44.41
CA ALA A 672 28.30 20.37 -45.22
C ALA A 672 29.17 21.62 -45.34
N SER A 673 29.87 22.00 -44.26
CA SER A 673 30.81 23.13 -44.24
C SER A 673 32.08 22.87 -45.05
N CYS A 674 32.60 21.63 -45.02
CA CYS A 674 33.73 21.20 -45.85
C CYS A 674 33.37 21.14 -47.33
N ILE A 675 32.18 20.63 -47.68
CA ILE A 675 31.66 20.59 -49.05
C ILE A 675 31.43 22.01 -49.56
N PHE A 676 30.90 22.92 -48.74
CA PHE A 676 30.71 24.33 -49.12
C PHE A 676 32.05 25.07 -49.28
N CYS A 677 33.05 24.80 -48.44
CA CYS A 677 34.41 25.32 -48.62
C CYS A 677 35.10 24.77 -49.87
N ALA A 678 34.94 23.48 -50.17
CA ALA A 678 35.46 22.85 -51.38
C ALA A 678 34.75 23.39 -52.64
N TRP A 679 33.45 23.64 -52.57
CA TRP A 679 32.66 24.23 -53.66
C TRP A 679 33.03 25.70 -53.90
N ASN A 680 33.24 26.50 -52.84
CA ASN A 680 33.74 27.88 -52.96
C ASN A 680 35.18 27.96 -53.46
N ARG A 681 36.05 27.00 -53.11
CA ARG A 681 37.40 26.89 -53.70
C ARG A 681 37.35 26.54 -55.19
N ARG A 682 36.44 25.65 -55.61
CA ARG A 682 36.21 25.32 -57.04
C ARG A 682 35.61 26.49 -57.84
N LEU A 683 34.74 27.29 -57.24
CA LEU A 683 34.19 28.49 -57.88
C LEU A 683 35.22 29.63 -58.02
N LYS A 684 36.23 29.67 -57.14
CA LYS A 684 37.37 30.61 -57.24
C LYS A 684 38.52 30.12 -58.14
N SER A 685 38.60 28.83 -58.49
CA SER A 685 39.63 28.29 -59.40
C SER A 685 39.21 28.23 -60.87
N ASN A 686 37.97 28.62 -61.22
CA ASN A 686 37.49 28.68 -62.61
C ASN A 686 37.59 30.09 -63.21
N LYS A 687 38.76 30.72 -63.07
CA LYS A 687 39.21 31.79 -63.97
C LYS A 687 40.48 31.33 -64.71
N SER A 688 40.37 31.29 -66.03
CA SER A 688 41.38 31.02 -67.06
C SER A 688 41.60 29.55 -67.45
N PRO A 689 41.24 29.15 -68.69
CA PRO A 689 41.78 27.95 -69.34
C PRO A 689 43.07 28.34 -70.09
N ASP A 690 44.09 27.48 -70.10
CA ASP A 690 44.42 26.73 -71.33
C ASP A 690 45.66 25.83 -71.19
N LYS A 691 45.57 24.72 -71.94
CA LYS A 691 46.63 23.91 -72.57
C LYS A 691 47.43 22.84 -71.79
N ARG A 692 47.07 21.60 -72.16
CA ARG A 692 47.85 20.35 -72.22
C ARG A 692 49.28 20.53 -72.76
N LYS A 693 50.24 19.78 -72.21
CA LYS A 693 50.78 18.54 -72.83
C LYS A 693 51.81 17.82 -71.95
N GLU A 694 51.67 16.49 -71.98
CA GLU A 694 52.61 15.36 -71.77
C GLU A 694 54.10 15.67 -71.49
N SER A 695 54.68 15.01 -70.48
CA SER A 695 55.51 13.78 -70.62
C SER A 695 56.51 13.60 -69.46
N GLU A 696 56.75 12.32 -69.15
CA GLU A 696 57.99 11.71 -68.64
C GLU A 696 58.45 11.83 -67.16
N SER A 697 58.38 10.66 -66.52
CA SER A 697 59.45 9.88 -65.88
C SER A 697 60.18 10.31 -64.59
N SER A 698 60.33 9.26 -63.77
CA SER A 698 61.47 8.89 -62.91
C SER A 698 61.68 9.60 -61.56
N ASP A 699 61.52 8.75 -60.54
CA ASP A 699 62.54 8.41 -59.54
C ASP A 699 62.59 9.09 -58.17
N ALA A 700 62.68 8.17 -57.20
CA ALA A 700 63.55 8.16 -56.02
C ALA A 700 63.11 8.87 -54.73
N SER A 701 62.76 7.99 -53.78
CA SER A 701 63.45 7.83 -52.48
C SER A 701 63.22 8.84 -51.35
N GLY A 702 63.17 8.31 -50.13
CA GLY A 702 63.31 9.05 -48.87
C GLY A 702 62.23 8.68 -47.85
N ASN A 703 62.38 7.56 -47.12
CA ASN A 703 62.81 7.53 -45.70
C ASN A 703 61.93 8.38 -44.78
N ALA A 704 61.20 7.73 -43.86
CA ALA A 704 61.57 7.56 -42.44
C ALA A 704 61.39 8.89 -41.66
N SER A 705 60.82 8.99 -40.47
CA SER A 705 60.46 8.05 -39.40
C SER A 705 59.94 8.94 -38.26
N ALA A 706 59.18 8.33 -37.34
CA ALA A 706 59.10 8.65 -35.91
C ALA A 706 58.28 9.87 -35.44
N GLU A 707 57.32 9.54 -34.56
CA GLU A 707 57.03 10.17 -33.25
C GLU A 707 56.53 11.65 -33.26
N ASN A 708 55.52 12.09 -32.50
CA ASN A 708 54.98 11.63 -31.22
C ASN A 708 53.61 12.31 -30.96
N SER A 709 52.77 11.63 -30.17
CA SER A 709 51.76 12.15 -29.21
C SER A 709 50.82 13.32 -29.55
N GLY A 710 49.52 13.04 -29.44
CA GLY A 710 48.43 14.04 -29.33
C GLY A 710 47.06 13.39 -29.40
#